data_AF-A0A6A4HE06-F1
#
_entry.id   AF-A0A6A4HE06-F1
#
_cell.length_a   1.000
_cell.length_b   1.000
_cell.length_c   1.000
_cell.angle_alpha   90.00
_cell.angle_beta   90.00
_cell.angle_gamma   90.00
#
_symmetry.space_group_name_H-M   'P 1'
#
loop_
_entity.id
_entity.type
_entity.pdbx_description
1 polymer ?
#
loop_
_entity_poly.entity_id
_entity_poly.type
_entity_poly.pdbx_seq_one_letter_code
_entity_poly.pdbx_strand_id
1 'polypeptide(L)'
;MAGAFHQMLAENYGPVVKLQTVFRKNVFYTFDPKAMNHILLKEMSSFPPIRLESGNVVLGNGLLGTAGEEHRKQRKMLNPVFSIAHMRSMMPMFNDIAQKLENTLNKRVQNGPAEIDLLGWMARTALELIGQSGFGYSFDNMEDDVPKHKYSLVIKNLVQVPALGRLSLYNVNFLPLLCKLFSAKTRTLLMNAVPWKAVHEVRDMVTYMHEFSVKVYEEKRRALEEGDEAVMRQLGQGKDILSILMKDNVNAGAEDKLEEDEIIAQFCAALGFLWTWISIRTFIFAAMDTTSNAMSRILQLLTVHPDVQDKMRQEISQARRRAETMRLYPPVAHVFRRAMEDSVVPLSKPVRGVDGRDITEVILPKGTMVDISIINSNRNTDFWGPMRWSGNPKDGFLPFRILYTNAKIPGVYSHLMTFNGGGRSCIGFKFSQLEMKVIISMLVEKFKFSPAPGKDIFWQMSGISSPVVVGGDGHPKLPLLVESAKLAAAAVSPNAEWTSNIGLAHDDSHLDAQIPLTKPQTPPPPLEIQPLIVSGSSKNRVDLVFFSDGYLLEDKDKFMQDALRLAEDVSGNQTFHTVKPLMNFWAAFTASEESGVGTGGKPKKTPYGLYRDGTELRAVYYAHPEVADAACTSLGKQCDFPILLGNDPLYGGLGGRFTVITSSILNGPQILRHELGHSIIPVGEEYDGGFAYFGVNAYHDLHEPVPWAHWIDQKDDEGEMDDIVVNLSNMN
;
A
#
# COMPACT_ATOMS: atom_id res chain seq x y z
N MET A 1 25.35 -9.60 11.52
CA MET A 1 26.24 -8.43 11.68
C MET A 1 25.52 -7.10 11.38
N ALA A 2 25.17 -6.75 10.13
CA ALA A 2 24.61 -5.41 9.82
C ALA A 2 23.31 -5.04 10.59
N GLY A 3 22.33 -5.94 10.67
CA GLY A 3 21.10 -5.69 11.44
C GLY A 3 21.36 -5.45 12.93
N ALA A 4 22.20 -6.27 13.55
CA ALA A 4 22.63 -6.10 14.94
C ALA A 4 23.39 -4.78 15.15
N PHE A 5 24.15 -4.30 14.16
CA PHE A 5 24.79 -2.98 14.22
C PHE A 5 23.76 -1.84 14.22
N HIS A 6 22.77 -1.87 13.33
CA HIS A 6 21.69 -0.86 13.32
C HIS A 6 20.80 -0.89 14.57
N GLN A 7 20.60 -2.07 15.15
CA GLN A 7 19.90 -2.23 16.44
C GLN A 7 20.74 -1.65 17.60
N MET A 8 22.00 -2.03 17.69
CA MET A 8 22.98 -1.52 18.67
C MET A 8 23.15 0.00 18.59
N LEU A 9 23.07 0.60 17.40
CA LEU A 9 23.06 2.06 17.24
C LEU A 9 21.81 2.70 17.84
N ALA A 10 20.62 2.14 17.56
CA ALA A 10 19.37 2.68 18.09
C ALA A 10 19.26 2.53 19.62
N GLU A 11 19.65 1.38 20.15
CA GLU A 11 19.56 1.06 21.58
C GLU A 11 20.53 1.88 22.44
N ASN A 12 21.76 2.12 21.97
CA ASN A 12 22.81 2.77 22.78
C ASN A 12 22.99 4.27 22.49
N TYR A 13 22.61 4.76 21.32
CA TYR A 13 22.92 6.13 20.87
C TYR A 13 21.69 6.91 20.35
N GLY A 14 20.52 6.28 20.24
CA GLY A 14 19.27 6.94 19.89
C GLY A 14 19.13 7.34 18.41
N PRO A 15 18.25 8.31 18.08
CA PRO A 15 17.76 8.56 16.72
C PRO A 15 18.75 9.24 15.77
N VAL A 16 19.87 9.76 16.27
CA VAL A 16 20.84 10.53 15.49
C VAL A 16 22.26 10.17 15.93
N VAL A 17 23.08 9.65 15.01
CA VAL A 17 24.46 9.25 15.31
C VAL A 17 25.42 9.75 14.25
N LYS A 18 26.57 10.28 14.67
CA LYS A 18 27.71 10.57 13.80
C LYS A 18 28.59 9.32 13.70
N LEU A 19 28.59 8.67 12.55
CA LEU A 19 29.49 7.55 12.25
C LEU A 19 30.74 8.05 11.53
N GLN A 20 31.83 7.28 11.59
CA GLN A 20 33.00 7.47 10.73
C GLN A 20 33.25 6.21 9.90
N THR A 21 33.46 6.40 8.60
CA THR A 21 33.81 5.32 7.67
C THR A 21 35.31 5.33 7.36
N VAL A 22 35.74 4.37 6.53
CA VAL A 22 37.13 4.29 6.03
C VAL A 22 37.58 5.66 5.49
N PHE A 23 38.84 6.02 5.75
CA PHE A 23 39.41 7.35 5.47
C PHE A 23 38.81 8.51 6.31
N ARG A 24 38.28 8.23 7.52
CA ARG A 24 37.74 9.22 8.48
C ARG A 24 36.60 10.10 7.93
N LYS A 25 35.90 9.65 6.89
CA LYS A 25 34.72 10.37 6.36
C LYS A 25 33.56 10.25 7.35
N ASN A 26 33.03 11.38 7.79
CA ASN A 26 31.85 11.42 8.67
C ASN A 26 30.58 11.03 7.88
N VAL A 27 29.68 10.29 8.52
CA VAL A 27 28.36 9.90 8.01
C VAL A 27 27.31 10.28 9.04
N PHE A 28 26.24 10.92 8.59
CA PHE A 28 25.08 11.26 9.39
C PHE A 28 24.07 10.11 9.33
N TYR A 29 23.94 9.35 10.42
CA TYR A 29 22.96 8.29 10.56
C TYR A 29 21.73 8.83 11.29
N THR A 30 20.53 8.62 10.74
CA THR A 30 19.30 9.11 11.37
C THR A 30 18.08 8.19 11.17
N PHE A 31 17.25 8.13 12.21
CA PHE A 31 15.84 7.73 12.15
C PHE A 31 14.92 8.77 12.82
N ASP A 32 15.38 10.01 13.01
CA ASP A 32 14.58 11.11 13.52
C ASP A 32 13.51 11.54 12.49
N PRO A 33 12.20 11.54 12.83
CA PRO A 33 11.13 11.86 11.89
C PRO A 33 11.21 13.25 11.25
N LYS A 34 11.72 14.26 11.96
CA LYS A 34 11.80 15.64 11.48
C LYS A 34 13.00 15.82 10.54
N ALA A 35 14.13 15.19 10.87
CA ALA A 35 15.27 15.09 9.99
C ALA A 35 14.90 14.37 8.68
N MET A 36 14.20 13.23 8.77
CA MET A 36 13.71 12.50 7.60
C MET A 36 12.73 13.33 6.77
N ASN A 37 11.79 14.04 7.40
CA ASN A 37 10.84 14.93 6.73
C ASN A 37 11.55 16.06 5.96
N HIS A 38 12.51 16.72 6.60
CA HIS A 38 13.30 17.79 5.98
C HIS A 38 14.13 17.28 4.79
N ILE A 39 14.87 16.17 4.96
CA ILE A 39 15.76 15.59 3.94
C ILE A 39 15.01 14.96 2.76
N LEU A 40 13.83 14.37 2.99
CA LEU A 40 13.09 13.63 1.95
C LEU A 40 11.95 14.43 1.30
N LEU A 41 11.40 15.44 1.97
CA LEU A 41 10.30 16.26 1.44
C LEU A 41 10.75 17.69 1.14
N LYS A 42 11.26 18.40 2.15
CA LYS A 42 11.49 19.85 2.05
C LYS A 42 12.67 20.19 1.13
N GLU A 43 13.83 19.61 1.41
CA GLU A 43 15.09 19.94 0.73
C GLU A 43 15.52 18.82 -0.24
N MET A 44 14.57 18.14 -0.90
CA MET A 44 14.88 16.96 -1.72
C MET A 44 15.89 17.26 -2.85
N SER A 45 15.88 18.47 -3.40
CA SER A 45 16.87 18.97 -4.37
C SER A 45 18.30 18.98 -3.82
N SER A 46 18.44 19.36 -2.55
CA SER A 46 19.72 19.48 -1.84
C SER A 46 20.21 18.14 -1.30
N PHE A 47 19.35 17.10 -1.32
CA PHE A 47 19.66 15.73 -0.90
C PHE A 47 19.39 14.66 -1.99
N PRO A 48 20.11 14.64 -3.12
CA PRO A 48 20.05 13.56 -4.11
C PRO A 48 20.61 12.21 -3.60
N PRO A 49 20.22 11.08 -4.23
CA PRO A 49 20.79 9.76 -3.92
C PRO A 49 22.30 9.65 -4.17
N ILE A 50 23.01 8.92 -3.31
CA ILE A 50 24.45 8.64 -3.51
C ILE A 50 24.72 7.69 -4.70
N ARG A 51 23.75 6.83 -5.04
CA ARG A 51 23.90 5.79 -6.07
C ARG A 51 23.88 6.32 -7.52
N LEU A 52 23.79 7.63 -7.77
CA LEU A 52 23.79 8.16 -9.15
C LEU A 52 25.15 7.91 -9.83
N GLU A 53 26.28 8.32 -9.23
CA GLU A 53 27.60 8.24 -9.89
C GLU A 53 28.13 6.80 -10.08
N SER A 54 27.72 5.86 -9.24
CA SER A 54 28.18 4.46 -9.27
C SER A 54 27.11 3.45 -9.68
N GLY A 55 25.84 3.77 -9.45
CA GLY A 55 24.69 2.93 -9.80
C GLY A 55 24.34 3.01 -11.28
N ASN A 56 24.62 4.12 -11.98
CA ASN A 56 24.38 4.21 -13.43
C ASN A 56 25.31 3.26 -14.23
N VAL A 57 26.40 2.80 -13.62
CA VAL A 57 27.30 1.75 -14.16
C VAL A 57 26.70 0.33 -14.07
N VAL A 58 25.55 0.17 -13.40
CA VAL A 58 24.84 -1.11 -13.23
C VAL A 58 23.39 -1.02 -13.70
N LEU A 59 22.70 0.08 -13.38
CA LEU A 59 21.27 0.30 -13.59
C LEU A 59 20.93 1.29 -14.72
N GLY A 60 21.95 1.92 -15.35
CA GLY A 60 21.76 2.96 -16.36
C GLY A 60 21.09 4.25 -15.84
N ASN A 61 20.73 5.14 -16.77
CA ASN A 61 20.01 6.40 -16.48
C ASN A 61 18.49 6.21 -16.35
N GLY A 62 18.06 5.13 -15.66
CA GLY A 62 16.66 4.88 -15.35
C GLY A 62 16.20 5.65 -14.10
N LEU A 63 14.95 5.45 -13.66
CA LEU A 63 14.36 6.17 -12.52
C LEU A 63 15.17 6.06 -11.20
N LEU A 64 15.98 5.00 -11.05
CA LEU A 64 16.91 4.83 -9.90
C LEU A 64 18.28 5.51 -10.08
N GLY A 65 18.66 5.87 -11.31
CA GLY A 65 19.95 6.45 -11.68
C GLY A 65 19.95 7.94 -12.06
N THR A 66 18.78 8.55 -12.27
CA THR A 66 18.64 9.98 -12.65
C THR A 66 18.30 10.86 -11.46
N ALA A 67 18.41 12.19 -11.59
CA ALA A 67 18.01 13.15 -10.54
C ALA A 67 17.54 14.49 -11.12
N GLY A 68 16.99 15.35 -10.25
CA GLY A 68 16.44 16.64 -10.66
C GLY A 68 15.33 16.50 -11.70
N GLU A 69 15.40 17.31 -12.75
CA GLU A 69 14.40 17.41 -13.80
C GLU A 69 14.25 16.14 -14.65
N GLU A 70 15.36 15.47 -14.98
CA GLU A 70 15.36 14.20 -15.71
C GLU A 70 14.52 13.13 -14.97
N HIS A 71 14.76 12.99 -13.66
CA HIS A 71 13.96 12.11 -12.82
C HIS A 71 12.49 12.58 -12.68
N ARG A 72 12.24 13.89 -12.64
CA ARG A 72 10.87 14.46 -12.60
C ARG A 72 10.08 14.10 -13.86
N LYS A 73 10.71 14.26 -15.02
CA LYS A 73 10.17 13.91 -16.35
C LYS A 73 9.90 12.41 -16.47
N GLN A 74 10.90 11.58 -16.17
CA GLN A 74 10.76 10.11 -16.16
C GLN A 74 9.63 9.66 -15.23
N ARG A 75 9.53 10.23 -14.01
CA ARG A 75 8.44 9.89 -13.08
C ARG A 75 7.07 10.35 -13.56
N LYS A 76 6.96 11.52 -14.20
CA LYS A 76 5.70 12.03 -14.77
C LYS A 76 5.15 11.06 -15.82
N MET A 77 5.98 10.63 -16.76
CA MET A 77 5.63 9.66 -17.81
C MET A 77 5.24 8.28 -17.25
N LEU A 78 5.82 7.87 -16.11
CA LEU A 78 5.56 6.57 -15.49
C LEU A 78 4.40 6.56 -14.50
N ASN A 79 3.79 7.69 -14.12
CA ASN A 79 2.67 7.67 -13.16
C ASN A 79 1.37 7.00 -13.69
N PRO A 80 0.94 7.15 -14.97
CA PRO A 80 -0.31 6.56 -15.47
C PRO A 80 -0.36 5.03 -15.37
N VAL A 81 0.77 4.37 -15.67
CA VAL A 81 0.95 2.90 -15.61
C VAL A 81 0.96 2.33 -14.18
N PHE A 82 0.96 3.16 -13.14
CA PHE A 82 0.77 2.73 -11.74
C PHE A 82 -0.57 3.23 -11.14
N SER A 83 -1.52 3.63 -11.99
CA SER A 83 -2.88 4.01 -11.59
C SER A 83 -3.74 2.81 -11.17
N ILE A 84 -4.73 3.05 -10.31
CA ILE A 84 -5.62 1.98 -9.79
C ILE A 84 -6.45 1.35 -10.90
N ALA A 85 -6.93 2.15 -11.86
CA ALA A 85 -7.64 1.66 -13.03
C ALA A 85 -6.75 0.69 -13.84
N HIS A 86 -5.49 1.04 -14.07
CA HIS A 86 -4.57 0.19 -14.80
C HIS A 86 -4.26 -1.13 -14.07
N MET A 87 -3.93 -1.07 -12.78
CA MET A 87 -3.64 -2.27 -11.98
C MET A 87 -4.84 -3.22 -11.85
N ARG A 88 -6.09 -2.73 -11.90
CA ARG A 88 -7.28 -3.60 -11.97
C ARG A 88 -7.29 -4.46 -13.24
N SER A 89 -6.83 -3.93 -14.37
CA SER A 89 -6.78 -4.69 -15.64
C SER A 89 -5.74 -5.82 -15.63
N MET A 90 -4.74 -5.76 -14.74
CA MET A 90 -3.72 -6.80 -14.54
C MET A 90 -4.18 -7.97 -13.64
N MET A 91 -5.31 -7.83 -12.94
CA MET A 91 -5.78 -8.84 -11.98
C MET A 91 -5.99 -10.26 -12.55
N PRO A 92 -6.57 -10.45 -13.76
CA PRO A 92 -6.73 -11.79 -14.32
C PRO A 92 -5.37 -12.50 -14.50
N MET A 93 -4.38 -11.79 -15.05
CA MET A 93 -3.01 -12.28 -15.25
C MET A 93 -2.34 -12.65 -13.92
N PHE A 94 -2.55 -11.86 -12.86
CA PHE A 94 -2.02 -12.17 -11.53
C PHE A 94 -2.67 -13.43 -10.94
N ASN A 95 -3.97 -13.62 -11.15
CA ASN A 95 -4.69 -14.82 -10.73
C ASN A 95 -4.22 -16.06 -11.52
N ASP A 96 -3.97 -15.94 -12.83
CA ASP A 96 -3.44 -17.05 -13.65
C ASP A 96 -2.06 -17.51 -13.18
N ILE A 97 -1.17 -16.57 -12.85
CA ILE A 97 0.17 -16.87 -12.30
C ILE A 97 0.04 -17.48 -10.90
N ALA A 98 -0.89 -16.98 -10.07
CA ALA A 98 -1.20 -17.57 -8.77
C ALA A 98 -1.70 -19.01 -8.89
N GLN A 99 -2.63 -19.29 -9.81
CA GLN A 99 -3.19 -20.64 -10.01
C GLN A 99 -2.13 -21.62 -10.52
N LYS A 100 -1.22 -21.19 -11.41
CA LYS A 100 -0.08 -22.01 -11.85
C LYS A 100 0.84 -22.36 -10.67
N LEU A 101 1.18 -21.38 -9.83
CA LEU A 101 1.95 -21.61 -8.60
C LEU A 101 1.24 -22.58 -7.66
N GLU A 102 -0.07 -22.38 -7.42
CA GLU A 102 -0.90 -23.25 -6.58
C GLU A 102 -0.85 -24.69 -7.08
N ASN A 103 -1.11 -24.90 -8.36
CA ASN A 103 -1.14 -26.23 -8.98
C ASN A 103 0.20 -26.96 -8.85
N THR A 104 1.32 -26.25 -8.98
CA THR A 104 2.66 -26.84 -8.82
C THR A 104 3.00 -27.13 -7.36
N LEU A 105 2.62 -26.26 -6.42
CA LEU A 105 2.82 -26.53 -4.98
C LEU A 105 1.91 -27.67 -4.49
N ASN A 106 0.66 -27.75 -4.95
CA ASN A 106 -0.26 -28.86 -4.68
C ASN A 106 0.32 -30.20 -5.14
N LYS A 107 0.91 -30.27 -6.35
CA LYS A 107 1.63 -31.48 -6.83
C LYS A 107 2.79 -31.88 -5.91
N ARG A 108 3.53 -30.91 -5.34
CA ARG A 108 4.63 -31.19 -4.40
C ARG A 108 4.15 -31.75 -3.05
N VAL A 109 3.00 -31.31 -2.56
CA VAL A 109 2.45 -31.74 -1.25
C VAL A 109 1.41 -32.86 -1.35
N GLN A 110 1.12 -33.38 -2.55
CA GLN A 110 0.10 -34.42 -2.79
C GLN A 110 0.32 -35.70 -1.97
N ASN A 111 1.58 -36.01 -1.64
CA ASN A 111 1.99 -37.19 -0.89
C ASN A 111 2.21 -36.89 0.61
N GLY A 112 1.77 -35.72 1.10
CA GLY A 112 1.97 -35.23 2.46
C GLY A 112 2.91 -34.01 2.54
N PRO A 113 3.27 -33.58 3.77
CA PRO A 113 4.10 -32.39 3.98
C PRO A 113 5.46 -32.49 3.28
N ALA A 114 5.83 -31.44 2.53
CA ALA A 114 7.08 -31.37 1.78
C ALA A 114 7.92 -30.15 2.20
N GLU A 115 9.24 -30.29 2.24
CA GLU A 115 10.13 -29.13 2.40
C GLU A 115 10.29 -28.41 1.06
N ILE A 116 10.01 -27.10 1.03
CA ILE A 116 10.07 -26.29 -0.19
C ILE A 116 10.82 -24.98 0.09
N ASP A 117 11.78 -24.64 -0.78
CA ASP A 117 12.44 -23.33 -0.79
C ASP A 117 11.50 -22.25 -1.36
N LEU A 118 10.77 -21.57 -0.48
CA LEU A 118 9.82 -20.54 -0.90
C LEU A 118 10.51 -19.27 -1.41
N LEU A 119 11.76 -18.97 -1.05
CA LEU A 119 12.49 -17.84 -1.67
C LEU A 119 12.79 -18.12 -3.15
N GLY A 120 12.99 -19.39 -3.51
CA GLY A 120 13.03 -19.87 -4.88
C GLY A 120 11.74 -19.53 -5.62
N TRP A 121 10.59 -19.98 -5.10
CA TRP A 121 9.28 -19.78 -5.72
C TRP A 121 8.82 -18.33 -5.76
N MET A 122 8.95 -17.59 -4.67
CA MET A 122 8.54 -16.18 -4.60
C MET A 122 9.32 -15.31 -5.59
N ALA A 123 10.56 -15.67 -5.91
CA ALA A 123 11.35 -14.98 -6.92
C ALA A 123 11.00 -15.36 -8.38
N ARG A 124 10.56 -16.61 -8.62
CA ARG A 124 9.97 -17.00 -9.92
C ARG A 124 8.65 -16.25 -10.13
N THR A 125 7.79 -16.28 -9.12
CA THR A 125 6.49 -15.59 -9.09
C THR A 125 6.63 -14.09 -9.35
N ALA A 126 7.48 -13.39 -8.59
CA ALA A 126 7.65 -11.94 -8.74
C ALA A 126 8.34 -11.55 -10.07
N LEU A 127 9.16 -12.42 -10.66
CA LEU A 127 9.72 -12.20 -12.00
C LEU A 127 8.65 -12.40 -13.09
N GLU A 128 7.77 -13.38 -12.93
CA GLU A 128 6.72 -13.68 -13.91
C GLU A 128 5.59 -12.64 -13.90
N LEU A 129 5.19 -12.17 -12.71
CA LEU A 129 4.22 -11.09 -12.55
C LEU A 129 4.71 -9.81 -13.24
N ILE A 130 5.87 -9.28 -12.85
CA ILE A 130 6.44 -8.08 -13.50
C ILE A 130 6.79 -8.35 -14.96
N GLY A 131 7.14 -9.58 -15.35
CA GLY A 131 7.42 -9.96 -16.73
C GLY A 131 6.22 -9.79 -17.64
N GLN A 132 5.12 -10.46 -17.32
CA GLN A 132 3.92 -10.41 -18.15
C GLN A 132 3.24 -9.04 -18.08
N SER A 133 3.07 -8.45 -16.90
CA SER A 133 2.33 -7.19 -16.76
C SER A 133 3.21 -5.96 -17.05
N GLY A 134 4.53 -6.07 -16.87
CA GLY A 134 5.46 -4.97 -17.11
C GLY A 134 5.99 -4.91 -18.55
N PHE A 135 6.19 -6.07 -19.20
CA PHE A 135 6.89 -6.16 -20.49
C PHE A 135 6.10 -6.95 -21.55
N GLY A 136 4.99 -7.60 -21.19
CA GLY A 136 4.34 -8.58 -22.06
C GLY A 136 5.23 -9.78 -22.36
N TYR A 137 6.04 -10.23 -21.38
CA TYR A 137 7.02 -11.30 -21.57
C TYR A 137 6.95 -12.35 -20.45
N SER A 138 6.79 -13.62 -20.80
CA SER A 138 6.86 -14.74 -19.84
C SER A 138 8.29 -15.22 -19.68
N PHE A 139 8.78 -15.19 -18.44
CA PHE A 139 10.09 -15.71 -18.03
C PHE A 139 10.03 -17.16 -17.55
N ASP A 140 8.89 -17.57 -17.01
CA ASP A 140 8.76 -18.80 -16.24
C ASP A 140 7.32 -19.37 -16.35
N ASN A 141 7.20 -20.65 -16.72
CA ASN A 141 5.90 -21.32 -16.80
C ASN A 141 5.37 -21.80 -15.44
N MET A 142 6.15 -21.61 -14.37
CA MET A 142 5.86 -22.01 -12.98
C MET A 142 5.79 -23.53 -12.75
N GLU A 143 6.41 -24.33 -13.63
CA GLU A 143 6.52 -25.79 -13.50
C GLU A 143 7.75 -26.22 -12.69
N ASP A 144 7.80 -27.47 -12.26
CA ASP A 144 8.79 -27.92 -11.26
C ASP A 144 10.17 -28.24 -11.84
N ASP A 145 10.20 -28.92 -12.99
CA ASP A 145 11.42 -29.47 -13.62
C ASP A 145 12.04 -28.55 -14.67
N VAL A 146 11.54 -27.32 -14.82
CA VAL A 146 12.04 -26.33 -15.80
C VAL A 146 13.21 -25.54 -15.21
N PRO A 147 14.38 -25.47 -15.89
CA PRO A 147 15.49 -24.65 -15.43
C PRO A 147 15.11 -23.18 -15.26
N LYS A 148 15.35 -22.63 -14.06
CA LYS A 148 15.13 -21.21 -13.74
C LYS A 148 15.75 -20.32 -14.83
N HIS A 149 14.96 -19.41 -15.39
CA HIS A 149 15.42 -18.54 -16.48
C HIS A 149 16.73 -17.82 -16.11
N LYS A 150 17.70 -17.80 -17.03
CA LYS A 150 19.07 -17.30 -16.78
C LYS A 150 19.07 -15.87 -16.20
N TYR A 151 18.13 -15.02 -16.60
CA TYR A 151 17.93 -13.67 -16.06
C TYR A 151 17.65 -13.66 -14.53
N SER A 152 16.86 -14.60 -14.02
CA SER A 152 16.56 -14.76 -12.59
C SER A 152 17.82 -15.12 -11.78
N LEU A 153 18.62 -16.06 -12.31
CA LEU A 153 19.88 -16.50 -11.71
C LEU A 153 20.91 -15.36 -11.70
N VAL A 154 20.97 -14.58 -12.78
CA VAL A 154 21.90 -13.45 -12.91
C VAL A 154 21.53 -12.31 -11.97
N ILE A 155 20.24 -11.96 -11.80
CA ILE A 155 19.79 -10.98 -10.79
C ILE A 155 20.24 -11.38 -9.38
N LYS A 156 19.93 -12.61 -8.96
CA LYS A 156 20.25 -13.06 -7.60
C LYS A 156 21.74 -13.07 -7.34
N ASN A 157 22.55 -13.50 -8.32
CA ASN A 157 24.00 -13.52 -8.19
C ASN A 157 24.65 -12.13 -8.21
N LEU A 158 24.05 -11.16 -8.89
CA LEU A 158 24.52 -9.77 -8.90
C LEU A 158 24.34 -9.08 -7.54
N VAL A 159 23.22 -9.36 -6.85
CA VAL A 159 22.76 -8.56 -5.70
C VAL A 159 22.80 -9.27 -4.36
N GLN A 160 22.49 -10.57 -4.30
CA GLN A 160 22.40 -11.32 -3.04
C GLN A 160 23.68 -12.12 -2.71
N VAL A 161 24.58 -12.29 -3.68
CA VAL A 161 25.84 -13.05 -3.60
C VAL A 161 27.03 -12.07 -3.61
N PRO A 162 28.23 -12.40 -3.10
CA PRO A 162 29.26 -11.40 -2.79
C PRO A 162 29.89 -10.63 -3.96
N ALA A 163 29.36 -10.63 -5.18
CA ALA A 163 29.91 -9.88 -6.33
C ALA A 163 29.99 -8.37 -6.06
N LEU A 164 28.86 -7.68 -5.86
CA LEU A 164 28.86 -6.26 -5.48
C LEU A 164 29.33 -6.03 -4.03
N GLY A 165 29.13 -7.00 -3.13
CA GLY A 165 29.56 -6.93 -1.73
C GLY A 165 31.08 -6.92 -1.54
N ARG A 166 31.81 -7.82 -2.23
CA ARG A 166 33.29 -7.85 -2.29
C ARG A 166 33.86 -6.54 -2.84
N LEU A 167 33.13 -5.90 -3.75
CA LEU A 167 33.50 -4.61 -4.34
C LEU A 167 32.94 -3.40 -3.57
N SER A 168 32.28 -3.55 -2.42
CA SER A 168 31.60 -2.43 -1.74
C SER A 168 32.54 -1.26 -1.40
N LEU A 169 33.73 -1.53 -0.87
CA LEU A 169 34.74 -0.49 -0.60
C LEU A 169 35.20 0.23 -1.88
N TYR A 170 35.35 -0.51 -2.98
CA TYR A 170 35.69 0.01 -4.31
C TYR A 170 34.55 0.87 -4.89
N ASN A 171 33.34 0.32 -4.94
CA ASN A 171 32.14 0.94 -5.50
C ASN A 171 31.71 2.23 -4.77
N VAL A 172 31.95 2.33 -3.46
CA VAL A 172 31.57 3.50 -2.65
C VAL A 172 32.66 4.58 -2.61
N ASN A 173 33.95 4.21 -2.67
CA ASN A 173 35.05 5.16 -2.48
C ASN A 173 35.88 5.45 -3.73
N PHE A 174 36.12 4.45 -4.58
CA PHE A 174 37.05 4.54 -5.71
C PHE A 174 36.33 4.69 -7.04
N LEU A 175 35.25 3.93 -7.28
CA LEU A 175 34.48 4.02 -8.53
C LEU A 175 33.96 5.44 -8.84
N PRO A 176 33.44 6.24 -7.88
CA PRO A 176 33.02 7.62 -8.16
C PRO A 176 34.19 8.52 -8.57
N LEU A 177 35.39 8.30 -8.00
CA LEU A 177 36.60 9.01 -8.37
C LEU A 177 37.08 8.60 -9.77
N LEU A 178 37.04 7.31 -10.09
CA LEU A 178 37.37 6.80 -11.43
C LEU A 178 36.38 7.32 -12.49
N CYS A 179 35.08 7.40 -12.19
CA CYS A 179 34.08 8.03 -13.07
C CYS A 179 34.37 9.51 -13.36
N LYS A 180 35.05 10.22 -12.46
CA LYS A 180 35.42 11.64 -12.60
C LYS A 180 36.78 11.85 -13.29
N LEU A 181 37.75 10.98 -13.02
CA LEU A 181 39.11 11.09 -13.56
C LEU A 181 39.28 10.45 -14.94
N PHE A 182 38.48 9.43 -15.28
CA PHE A 182 38.71 8.61 -16.47
C PHE A 182 37.49 8.55 -17.39
N SER A 183 37.73 8.78 -18.68
CA SER A 183 36.74 8.58 -19.75
C SER A 183 36.15 7.16 -19.69
N ALA A 184 34.93 6.98 -20.21
CA ALA A 184 34.31 5.65 -20.29
C ALA A 184 35.22 4.62 -21.00
N LYS A 185 35.89 5.02 -22.09
CA LYS A 185 36.85 4.20 -22.84
C LYS A 185 38.01 3.72 -21.96
N THR A 186 38.60 4.64 -21.20
CA THR A 186 39.71 4.33 -20.28
C THR A 186 39.25 3.42 -19.14
N ARG A 187 38.05 3.64 -18.57
CA ARG A 187 37.46 2.79 -17.52
C ARG A 187 37.23 1.35 -18.00
N THR A 188 36.67 1.16 -19.20
CA THR A 188 36.47 -0.18 -19.79
C THR A 188 37.79 -0.90 -20.07
N LEU A 189 38.80 -0.17 -20.59
CA LEU A 189 40.14 -0.74 -20.79
C LEU A 189 40.77 -1.20 -19.47
N LEU A 190 40.71 -0.37 -18.42
CA LEU A 190 41.18 -0.72 -17.08
C LEU A 190 40.41 -1.94 -16.51
N MET A 191 39.09 -1.96 -16.63
CA MET A 191 38.24 -3.07 -16.16
C MET A 191 38.58 -4.41 -16.83
N ASN A 192 38.85 -4.40 -18.14
CA ASN A 192 39.22 -5.60 -18.89
C ASN A 192 40.68 -6.02 -18.65
N ALA A 193 41.59 -5.07 -18.37
CA ALA A 193 42.99 -5.35 -18.07
C ALA A 193 43.23 -5.86 -16.63
N VAL A 194 42.35 -5.52 -15.68
CA VAL A 194 42.46 -5.97 -14.28
C VAL A 194 42.04 -7.45 -14.14
N PRO A 195 42.90 -8.34 -13.60
CA PRO A 195 42.63 -9.78 -13.50
C PRO A 195 41.73 -10.14 -12.30
N TRP A 196 40.72 -9.32 -12.01
CA TRP A 196 39.82 -9.54 -10.87
C TRP A 196 38.56 -10.27 -11.32
N LYS A 197 38.49 -11.58 -11.05
CA LYS A 197 37.35 -12.43 -11.40
C LYS A 197 35.99 -11.84 -11.02
N ALA A 198 35.87 -11.23 -9.82
CA ALA A 198 34.64 -10.61 -9.36
C ALA A 198 34.18 -9.40 -10.21
N VAL A 199 35.11 -8.68 -10.85
CA VAL A 199 34.80 -7.55 -11.74
C VAL A 199 34.30 -8.08 -13.09
N HIS A 200 34.92 -9.14 -13.63
CA HIS A 200 34.44 -9.78 -14.86
C HIS A 200 33.11 -10.51 -14.64
N GLU A 201 32.91 -11.17 -13.49
CA GLU A 201 31.61 -11.72 -13.07
C GLU A 201 30.52 -10.64 -13.11
N VAL A 202 30.74 -9.46 -12.50
CA VAL A 202 29.76 -8.35 -12.56
C VAL A 202 29.57 -7.85 -14.00
N ARG A 203 30.65 -7.63 -14.75
CA ARG A 203 30.58 -7.19 -16.17
C ARG A 203 29.68 -8.12 -16.99
N ASP A 204 29.95 -9.42 -16.95
CA ASP A 204 29.29 -10.42 -17.80
C ASP A 204 27.82 -10.60 -17.41
N MET A 205 27.50 -10.49 -16.12
CA MET A 205 26.12 -10.43 -15.62
C MET A 205 25.37 -9.21 -16.17
N VAL A 206 25.99 -8.02 -16.11
CA VAL A 206 25.34 -6.78 -16.54
C VAL A 206 25.22 -6.70 -18.07
N THR A 207 26.21 -7.20 -18.82
CA THR A 207 26.13 -7.38 -20.28
C THR A 207 25.00 -8.33 -20.68
N TYR A 208 24.93 -9.54 -20.12
CA TYR A 208 23.87 -10.50 -20.48
C TYR A 208 22.47 -9.96 -20.21
N MET A 209 22.28 -9.33 -19.05
CA MET A 209 21.00 -8.73 -18.72
C MET A 209 20.69 -7.58 -19.70
N HIS A 210 21.66 -6.73 -20.07
CA HIS A 210 21.48 -5.69 -21.08
C HIS A 210 21.06 -6.26 -22.44
N GLU A 211 21.77 -7.25 -22.99
CA GLU A 211 21.47 -7.88 -24.28
C GLU A 211 20.07 -8.49 -24.33
N PHE A 212 19.71 -9.26 -23.30
CA PHE A 212 18.35 -9.79 -23.13
C PHE A 212 17.30 -8.67 -23.04
N SER A 213 17.71 -7.50 -22.58
CA SER A 213 16.82 -6.37 -22.38
C SER A 213 16.54 -5.58 -23.67
N VAL A 214 17.55 -5.38 -24.52
CA VAL A 214 17.36 -4.84 -25.88
C VAL A 214 16.43 -5.75 -26.67
N LYS A 215 16.62 -7.07 -26.59
CA LYS A 215 15.82 -8.06 -27.32
C LYS A 215 14.31 -7.87 -27.09
N VAL A 216 13.86 -7.85 -25.83
CA VAL A 216 12.42 -7.72 -25.51
C VAL A 216 11.87 -6.35 -25.88
N TYR A 217 12.66 -5.28 -25.78
CA TYR A 217 12.24 -3.95 -26.25
C TYR A 217 12.04 -3.94 -27.78
N GLU A 218 12.98 -4.49 -28.53
CA GLU A 218 12.91 -4.62 -30.00
C GLU A 218 11.74 -5.49 -30.47
N GLU A 219 11.48 -6.62 -29.79
CA GLU A 219 10.32 -7.48 -30.04
C GLU A 219 8.99 -6.73 -29.77
N LYS A 220 8.97 -5.81 -28.79
CA LYS A 220 7.81 -4.96 -28.52
C LYS A 220 7.63 -3.85 -29.56
N ARG A 221 8.73 -3.16 -29.92
CA ARG A 221 8.74 -2.07 -30.91
C ARG A 221 8.19 -2.55 -32.25
N ARG A 222 8.64 -3.71 -32.74
CA ARG A 222 8.16 -4.30 -34.00
C ARG A 222 6.67 -4.63 -33.97
N ALA A 223 6.16 -5.21 -32.88
CA ALA A 223 4.74 -5.51 -32.79
C ALA A 223 3.86 -4.24 -32.74
N LEU A 224 4.36 -3.14 -32.18
CA LEU A 224 3.69 -1.83 -32.25
C LEU A 224 3.72 -1.24 -33.67
N GLU A 225 4.79 -1.47 -34.44
CA GLU A 225 4.93 -1.05 -35.84
C GLU A 225 4.10 -1.90 -36.82
N GLU A 226 3.91 -3.19 -36.53
CA GLU A 226 3.06 -4.12 -37.30
C GLU A 226 1.55 -3.88 -37.10
N GLY A 227 1.16 -3.08 -36.10
CA GLY A 227 -0.22 -2.66 -35.83
C GLY A 227 -0.96 -3.48 -34.79
N ASP A 228 -2.20 -3.07 -34.46
CA ASP A 228 -2.93 -3.56 -33.27
C ASP A 228 -3.16 -5.08 -33.26
N GLU A 229 -3.29 -5.75 -34.41
CA GLU A 229 -3.38 -7.22 -34.44
C GLU A 229 -2.11 -7.91 -33.90
N ALA A 230 -0.92 -7.39 -34.21
CA ALA A 230 0.33 -7.94 -33.69
C ALA A 230 0.47 -7.68 -32.18
N VAL A 231 0.06 -6.49 -31.72
CA VAL A 231 0.00 -6.14 -30.29
C VAL A 231 -0.97 -7.06 -29.52
N MET A 232 -2.13 -7.38 -30.07
CA MET A 232 -3.13 -8.25 -29.44
C MET A 232 -2.71 -9.72 -29.39
N ARG A 233 -1.79 -10.16 -30.26
CA ARG A 233 -1.19 -11.51 -30.21
C ARG A 233 -0.08 -11.64 -29.15
N GLN A 234 0.44 -10.53 -28.63
CA GLN A 234 1.43 -10.55 -27.55
C GLN A 234 0.79 -10.73 -26.16
N LEU A 235 1.53 -11.35 -25.25
CA LEU A 235 1.22 -11.30 -23.82
C LEU A 235 1.12 -9.83 -23.37
N GLY A 236 0.18 -9.54 -22.49
CA GLY A 236 -0.16 -8.18 -22.07
C GLY A 236 -1.12 -7.43 -23.00
N GLN A 237 -1.31 -7.85 -24.26
CA GLN A 237 -2.27 -7.25 -25.21
C GLN A 237 -2.18 -5.71 -25.34
N GLY A 238 -0.97 -5.16 -25.25
CA GLY A 238 -0.74 -3.71 -25.25
C GLY A 238 -1.15 -2.97 -23.98
N LYS A 239 -1.61 -3.70 -22.95
CA LYS A 239 -1.91 -3.23 -21.59
C LYS A 239 -0.75 -3.50 -20.61
N ASP A 240 0.42 -3.89 -21.11
CA ASP A 240 1.64 -3.94 -20.30
C ASP A 240 2.29 -2.55 -20.16
N ILE A 241 3.07 -2.37 -19.09
CA ILE A 241 3.71 -1.09 -18.74
C ILE A 241 4.58 -0.56 -19.90
N LEU A 242 5.35 -1.44 -20.56
CA LEU A 242 6.19 -1.08 -21.69
C LEU A 242 5.37 -0.58 -22.88
N SER A 243 4.33 -1.32 -23.30
CA SER A 243 3.46 -0.89 -24.40
C SER A 243 2.81 0.47 -24.15
N ILE A 244 2.33 0.73 -22.93
CA ILE A 244 1.71 2.02 -22.60
C ILE A 244 2.76 3.13 -22.59
N LEU A 245 3.92 2.92 -21.98
CA LEU A 245 4.98 3.93 -22.01
C LEU A 245 5.42 4.27 -23.43
N MET A 246 5.54 3.28 -24.32
CA MET A 246 5.88 3.53 -25.73
C MET A 246 4.78 4.33 -26.45
N LYS A 247 3.50 3.99 -26.25
CA LYS A 247 2.36 4.73 -26.80
C LYS A 247 2.29 6.17 -26.27
N ASP A 248 2.39 6.36 -24.95
CA ASP A 248 2.39 7.66 -24.29
C ASP A 248 3.57 8.52 -24.73
N ASN A 249 4.76 7.93 -24.95
CA ASN A 249 5.94 8.65 -25.40
C ASN A 249 5.89 9.06 -26.88
N VAL A 250 5.20 8.29 -27.73
CA VAL A 250 4.89 8.72 -29.11
C VAL A 250 3.97 9.95 -29.11
N ASN A 251 2.99 9.97 -28.20
CA ASN A 251 1.99 11.04 -28.07
C ASN A 251 2.44 12.25 -27.23
N ALA A 252 3.61 12.19 -26.58
CA ALA A 252 4.12 13.26 -25.75
C ALA A 252 4.59 14.47 -26.56
N GLY A 253 4.33 15.68 -26.05
CA GLY A 253 4.92 16.91 -26.59
C GLY A 253 6.45 16.89 -26.49
N ALA A 254 7.14 17.62 -27.36
CA ALA A 254 8.60 17.55 -27.52
C ALA A 254 9.40 17.76 -26.22
N GLU A 255 8.89 18.56 -25.28
CA GLU A 255 9.52 18.79 -23.98
C GLU A 255 9.40 17.58 -23.02
N ASP A 256 8.27 16.87 -23.06
CA ASP A 256 7.95 15.72 -22.21
C ASP A 256 8.39 14.37 -22.79
N LYS A 257 8.64 14.30 -24.11
CA LYS A 257 9.10 13.11 -24.80
C LYS A 257 10.46 12.64 -24.27
N LEU A 258 10.50 11.42 -23.74
CA LEU A 258 11.73 10.71 -23.40
C LEU A 258 12.47 10.34 -24.67
N GLU A 259 13.80 10.48 -24.66
CA GLU A 259 14.63 9.91 -25.72
C GLU A 259 14.47 8.39 -25.77
N GLU A 260 14.75 7.79 -26.93
CA GLU A 260 14.69 6.33 -27.06
C GLU A 260 15.51 5.67 -25.95
N ASP A 261 16.76 6.11 -25.76
CA ASP A 261 17.69 5.75 -24.67
C ASP A 261 17.15 5.97 -23.23
N GLU A 262 16.18 6.85 -23.01
CA GLU A 262 15.57 7.06 -21.68
C GLU A 262 14.42 6.10 -21.41
N ILE A 263 13.50 5.90 -22.38
CA ILE A 263 12.49 4.81 -22.34
C ILE A 263 13.24 3.51 -22.05
N ILE A 264 14.39 3.36 -22.68
CA ILE A 264 15.30 2.24 -22.63
C ILE A 264 16.09 2.13 -21.31
N ALA A 265 16.45 3.23 -20.67
CA ALA A 265 17.03 3.15 -19.34
C ALA A 265 15.97 2.75 -18.29
N GLN A 266 14.68 2.94 -18.60
CA GLN A 266 13.60 2.18 -17.96
C GLN A 266 13.49 0.73 -18.53
N PHE A 267 13.78 0.49 -19.83
CA PHE A 267 13.58 -0.76 -20.64
C PHE A 267 14.79 -1.46 -21.36
N CYS A 268 15.37 -1.09 -22.55
CA CYS A 268 16.85 -1.24 -22.92
C CYS A 268 17.29 -1.00 -24.39
N ALA A 269 18.57 -0.63 -24.58
CA ALA A 269 19.11 0.31 -25.59
C ALA A 269 19.52 -0.20 -26.98
N ALA A 270 19.22 0.59 -28.01
CA ALA A 270 19.86 0.58 -29.33
C ALA A 270 19.80 2.03 -29.89
N LEU A 271 20.77 2.59 -30.63
CA LEU A 271 21.77 2.00 -31.54
C LEU A 271 23.12 2.76 -31.58
N GLY A 272 24.21 2.02 -31.86
CA GLY A 272 25.14 2.43 -32.94
C GLY A 272 26.33 3.36 -32.66
N PHE A 273 27.36 2.89 -31.94
CA PHE A 273 28.74 2.66 -32.45
C PHE A 273 29.76 2.43 -31.31
N LEU A 274 30.11 1.16 -31.09
CA LEU A 274 31.32 0.67 -30.39
C LEU A 274 31.60 1.22 -28.96
N TRP A 275 30.99 0.54 -27.97
CA TRP A 275 31.36 0.52 -26.53
C TRP A 275 31.09 1.77 -25.68
N THR A 276 29.80 2.10 -25.51
CA THR A 276 29.40 2.91 -24.34
C THR A 276 28.22 2.29 -23.60
N TRP A 277 28.42 2.08 -22.30
CA TRP A 277 27.45 1.73 -21.25
C TRP A 277 26.97 0.27 -21.13
N ILE A 278 27.41 -0.33 -20.03
CA ILE A 278 26.93 -1.58 -19.43
C ILE A 278 25.82 -1.17 -18.44
N SER A 279 24.55 -1.42 -18.77
CA SER A 279 23.37 -0.84 -18.08
C SER A 279 22.14 -1.75 -18.11
N ILE A 280 21.43 -1.89 -16.98
CA ILE A 280 20.18 -2.68 -16.91
C ILE A 280 18.99 -1.99 -16.20
N ARG A 281 17.83 -2.03 -16.88
CA ARG A 281 16.46 -2.14 -16.33
C ARG A 281 16.25 -1.94 -14.83
N THR A 282 15.82 -0.73 -14.49
CA THR A 282 15.31 -0.39 -13.16
C THR A 282 14.13 -1.29 -12.72
N PHE A 283 13.14 -1.57 -13.58
CA PHE A 283 11.88 -2.19 -13.13
C PHE A 283 11.95 -3.66 -12.75
N ILE A 284 12.51 -4.54 -13.60
CA ILE A 284 12.55 -5.99 -13.28
C ILE A 284 13.34 -6.22 -11.99
N PHE A 285 14.49 -5.56 -11.86
CA PHE A 285 15.32 -5.68 -10.67
C PHE A 285 14.59 -5.19 -9.41
N ALA A 286 13.99 -3.99 -9.45
CA ALA A 286 13.32 -3.42 -8.29
C ALA A 286 12.08 -4.21 -7.85
N ALA A 287 11.25 -4.66 -8.79
CA ALA A 287 10.03 -5.40 -8.49
C ALA A 287 10.31 -6.85 -8.04
N MET A 288 11.12 -7.59 -8.79
CA MET A 288 11.37 -9.02 -8.52
C MET A 288 11.98 -9.23 -7.13
N ASP A 289 13.11 -8.57 -6.84
CA ASP A 289 13.93 -8.95 -5.69
C ASP A 289 13.37 -8.37 -4.37
N THR A 290 12.63 -7.26 -4.42
CA THR A 290 11.97 -6.71 -3.22
C THR A 290 10.65 -7.42 -2.90
N THR A 291 9.76 -7.62 -3.88
CA THR A 291 8.48 -8.32 -3.68
C THR A 291 8.72 -9.77 -3.25
N SER A 292 9.68 -10.49 -3.85
CA SER A 292 9.96 -11.89 -3.49
C SER A 292 10.50 -12.07 -2.06
N ASN A 293 11.41 -11.20 -1.62
CA ASN A 293 11.89 -11.20 -0.23
C ASN A 293 10.77 -10.76 0.75
N ALA A 294 9.88 -9.83 0.36
CA ALA A 294 8.73 -9.45 1.16
C ALA A 294 7.74 -10.62 1.37
N MET A 295 7.34 -11.31 0.30
CA MET A 295 6.47 -12.49 0.38
C MET A 295 7.10 -13.61 1.20
N SER A 296 8.40 -13.86 0.99
CA SER A 296 9.18 -14.83 1.78
C SER A 296 9.17 -14.47 3.27
N ARG A 297 9.29 -13.18 3.62
CA ARG A 297 9.22 -12.72 5.02
C ARG A 297 7.84 -12.91 5.62
N ILE A 298 6.77 -12.66 4.85
CA ILE A 298 5.38 -12.91 5.28
C ILE A 298 5.21 -14.40 5.59
N LEU A 299 5.55 -15.28 4.64
CA LEU A 299 5.39 -16.72 4.77
C LEU A 299 6.17 -17.28 5.97
N GLN A 300 7.40 -16.80 6.22
CA GLN A 300 8.14 -17.18 7.42
C GLN A 300 7.51 -16.64 8.72
N LEU A 301 7.02 -15.39 8.75
CA LEU A 301 6.38 -14.87 9.96
C LEU A 301 5.09 -15.63 10.30
N LEU A 302 4.37 -16.11 9.29
CA LEU A 302 3.22 -16.99 9.48
C LEU A 302 3.59 -18.36 10.06
N THR A 303 4.84 -18.84 9.94
CA THR A 303 5.26 -20.11 10.58
C THR A 303 5.61 -19.96 12.06
N VAL A 304 5.97 -18.75 12.50
CA VAL A 304 6.18 -18.43 13.93
C VAL A 304 4.94 -17.83 14.60
N HIS A 305 3.93 -17.45 13.81
CA HIS A 305 2.62 -16.98 14.26
C HIS A 305 1.48 -17.81 13.61
N PRO A 306 1.33 -19.09 14.00
CA PRO A 306 0.30 -19.97 13.44
C PRO A 306 -1.13 -19.48 13.75
N ASP A 307 -1.32 -18.79 14.87
CA ASP A 307 -2.55 -18.10 15.24
C ASP A 307 -2.95 -17.03 14.20
N VAL A 308 -1.98 -16.23 13.75
CA VAL A 308 -2.17 -15.24 12.69
C VAL A 308 -2.39 -15.93 11.34
N GLN A 309 -1.74 -17.06 11.09
CA GLN A 309 -1.93 -17.85 9.86
C GLN A 309 -3.34 -18.43 9.75
N ASP A 310 -3.85 -19.00 10.84
CA ASP A 310 -5.18 -19.60 10.88
C ASP A 310 -6.28 -18.54 10.86
N LYS A 311 -6.10 -17.43 11.61
CA LYS A 311 -6.97 -16.26 11.52
C LYS A 311 -6.97 -15.63 10.12
N MET A 312 -5.81 -15.47 9.50
CA MET A 312 -5.71 -14.96 8.13
C MET A 312 -6.39 -15.90 7.14
N ARG A 313 -6.31 -17.23 7.32
CA ARG A 313 -7.03 -18.22 6.50
C ARG A 313 -8.55 -18.08 6.64
N GLN A 314 -9.05 -17.92 7.88
CA GLN A 314 -10.47 -17.62 8.15
C GLN A 314 -10.90 -16.29 7.50
N GLU A 315 -10.14 -15.21 7.70
CA GLU A 315 -10.36 -13.89 7.10
C GLU A 315 -10.17 -13.85 5.57
N ILE A 316 -9.50 -14.84 4.96
CA ILE A 316 -9.45 -15.00 3.49
C ILE A 316 -10.71 -15.73 3.01
N SER A 317 -11.13 -16.79 3.70
CA SER A 317 -12.38 -17.50 3.41
C SER A 317 -13.64 -16.65 3.63
N GLN A 318 -13.51 -15.54 4.36
CA GLN A 318 -14.58 -14.57 4.64
C GLN A 318 -14.32 -13.16 4.02
N ALA A 319 -13.08 -12.88 3.59
CA ALA A 319 -12.53 -11.64 2.99
C ALA A 319 -12.59 -10.35 3.87
N ARG A 320 -11.56 -9.47 4.01
CA ARG A 320 -10.11 -9.48 3.67
C ARG A 320 -9.41 -8.21 4.26
N ARG A 321 -8.32 -8.28 5.07
CA ARG A 321 -7.27 -7.21 5.21
C ARG A 321 -6.14 -7.50 6.23
N ARG A 322 -4.85 -7.21 5.89
CA ARG A 322 -3.85 -6.41 6.70
C ARG A 322 -2.41 -6.45 6.13
N ALA A 323 -1.52 -5.59 6.63
CA ALA A 323 -0.20 -5.28 6.02
C ALA A 323 0.99 -5.07 7.01
N GLU A 324 0.99 -5.70 8.19
CA GLU A 324 1.94 -5.40 9.27
C GLU A 324 3.38 -5.90 9.06
N THR A 325 3.60 -7.04 8.37
CA THR A 325 4.94 -7.59 8.11
C THR A 325 5.90 -6.58 7.49
N MET A 326 5.39 -5.77 6.55
CA MET A 326 6.18 -4.77 5.82
C MET A 326 6.60 -3.58 6.68
N ARG A 327 5.91 -3.32 7.80
CA ARG A 327 6.35 -2.33 8.80
C ARG A 327 7.57 -2.86 9.52
N LEU A 328 7.42 -3.97 10.24
CA LEU A 328 8.48 -4.53 11.08
C LEU A 328 9.71 -5.00 10.28
N TYR A 329 9.52 -5.46 9.05
CA TYR A 329 10.57 -6.06 8.22
C TYR A 329 10.52 -5.51 6.77
N PRO A 330 10.90 -4.24 6.56
CA PRO A 330 10.94 -3.65 5.23
C PRO A 330 12.05 -4.32 4.39
N PRO A 331 11.81 -4.71 3.12
CA PRO A 331 12.83 -5.35 2.28
C PRO A 331 14.09 -4.49 2.07
N VAL A 332 13.89 -3.17 2.03
CA VAL A 332 14.96 -2.16 2.02
C VAL A 332 15.02 -1.52 3.41
N ALA A 333 16.03 -1.88 4.19
CA ALA A 333 16.15 -1.48 5.59
C ALA A 333 16.72 -0.05 5.80
N HIS A 334 17.45 0.49 4.82
CA HIS A 334 17.96 1.87 4.84
C HIS A 334 18.08 2.48 3.43
N VAL A 335 18.20 3.80 3.33
CA VAL A 335 18.48 4.52 2.06
C VAL A 335 19.44 5.68 2.25
N PHE A 336 20.39 5.83 1.33
CA PHE A 336 21.42 6.87 1.36
C PHE A 336 21.02 8.14 0.58
N ARG A 337 21.50 9.30 1.05
CA ARG A 337 21.45 10.63 0.38
C ARG A 337 22.79 11.37 0.56
N ARG A 338 23.05 12.42 -0.23
CA ARG A 338 24.21 13.31 -0.09
C ARG A 338 23.76 14.77 0.01
N ALA A 339 24.28 15.54 0.97
CA ALA A 339 24.09 16.99 1.01
C ALA A 339 24.82 17.68 -0.17
N MET A 340 24.14 18.55 -0.92
CA MET A 340 24.71 19.29 -2.07
C MET A 340 25.13 20.72 -1.75
N GLU A 341 24.75 21.19 -0.58
CA GLU A 341 25.08 22.48 0.03
C GLU A 341 25.19 22.30 1.54
N ASP A 342 25.53 23.37 2.25
CA ASP A 342 25.52 23.37 3.71
C ASP A 342 24.07 23.56 4.19
N SER A 343 23.54 22.61 4.96
CA SER A 343 22.12 22.59 5.36
C SER A 343 21.96 22.40 6.87
N VAL A 344 20.96 23.05 7.47
CA VAL A 344 20.63 22.90 8.89
C VAL A 344 19.43 21.96 9.04
N VAL A 345 19.67 20.75 9.55
CA VAL A 345 18.64 19.71 9.70
C VAL A 345 18.07 19.71 11.12
N PRO A 346 16.80 20.09 11.33
CA PRO A 346 16.22 20.18 12.66
C PRO A 346 15.76 18.81 13.17
N LEU A 347 15.91 18.57 14.48
CA LEU A 347 15.53 17.31 15.14
C LEU A 347 14.15 17.38 15.82
N SER A 348 13.49 16.24 15.98
CA SER A 348 12.18 16.12 16.64
C SER A 348 12.28 16.22 18.16
N LYS A 349 13.39 15.75 18.73
CA LYS A 349 13.76 15.86 20.15
C LYS A 349 15.22 16.33 20.27
N PRO A 350 15.62 17.06 21.33
CA PRO A 350 17.02 17.36 21.59
C PRO A 350 17.81 16.06 21.81
N VAL A 351 19.04 15.99 21.29
CA VAL A 351 19.96 14.86 21.46
C VAL A 351 21.20 15.32 22.22
N ARG A 352 21.65 14.53 23.21
CA ARG A 352 22.83 14.85 24.02
C ARG A 352 24.12 14.63 23.22
N GLY A 353 24.89 15.70 23.00
CA GLY A 353 26.21 15.66 22.38
C GLY A 353 27.28 15.03 23.27
N VAL A 354 28.40 14.63 22.64
CA VAL A 354 29.57 14.06 23.35
C VAL A 354 30.27 15.07 24.27
N ASP A 355 30.03 16.36 24.07
CA ASP A 355 30.45 17.47 24.93
C ASP A 355 29.44 17.78 26.06
N GLY A 356 28.37 16.99 26.17
CA GLY A 356 27.32 17.15 27.17
C GLY A 356 26.32 18.29 26.88
N ARG A 357 26.35 18.90 25.69
CA ARG A 357 25.36 19.91 25.28
C ARG A 357 24.16 19.26 24.60
N ASP A 358 23.00 19.90 24.67
CA ASP A 358 21.81 19.44 23.95
C ASP A 358 21.76 20.01 22.53
N ILE A 359 21.56 19.14 21.54
CA ILE A 359 21.58 19.45 20.12
C ILE A 359 20.15 19.35 19.58
N THR A 360 19.58 20.45 19.12
CA THR A 360 18.21 20.52 18.56
C THR A 360 18.20 20.52 17.02
N GLU A 361 19.33 20.78 16.40
CA GLU A 361 19.53 20.82 14.96
C GLU A 361 20.98 20.46 14.60
N VAL A 362 21.20 19.92 13.41
CA VAL A 362 22.51 19.45 12.96
C VAL A 362 22.88 20.15 11.66
N ILE A 363 23.99 20.89 11.67
CA ILE A 363 24.60 21.43 10.46
C ILE A 363 25.24 20.27 9.69
N LEU A 364 24.77 20.04 8.46
CA LEU A 364 25.34 19.10 7.49
C LEU A 364 26.11 19.87 6.42
N PRO A 365 27.45 19.84 6.42
CA PRO A 365 28.23 20.45 5.36
C PRO A 365 28.02 19.75 4.01
N LYS A 366 28.21 20.51 2.92
CA LYS A 366 28.21 20.04 1.54
C LYS A 366 29.08 18.79 1.37
N GLY A 367 28.52 17.80 0.66
CA GLY A 367 29.15 16.52 0.38
C GLY A 367 28.92 15.43 1.44
N THR A 368 28.38 15.78 2.63
CA THR A 368 28.09 14.83 3.72
C THR A 368 27.15 13.72 3.26
N MET A 369 27.46 12.48 3.63
CA MET A 369 26.59 11.33 3.37
C MET A 369 25.59 11.16 4.52
N VAL A 370 24.32 10.99 4.15
CA VAL A 370 23.19 10.73 5.05
C VAL A 370 22.74 9.29 4.85
N ASP A 371 22.55 8.55 5.93
CA ASP A 371 21.91 7.23 5.96
C ASP A 371 20.58 7.30 6.73
N ILE A 372 19.49 6.96 6.04
CA ILE A 372 18.13 7.02 6.56
C ILE A 372 17.65 5.60 6.87
N SER A 373 17.47 5.30 8.16
CA SER A 373 17.12 3.95 8.62
C SER A 373 15.60 3.70 8.56
N ILE A 374 15.14 3.17 7.43
CA ILE A 374 13.74 2.77 7.20
C ILE A 374 13.27 1.76 8.27
N ILE A 375 14.10 0.76 8.57
CA ILE A 375 13.77 -0.29 9.55
C ILE A 375 13.55 0.27 10.95
N ASN A 376 14.37 1.24 11.38
CA ASN A 376 14.21 1.85 12.71
C ASN A 376 13.10 2.91 12.69
N SER A 377 12.87 3.63 11.59
CA SER A 377 11.70 4.51 11.44
C SER A 377 10.38 3.75 11.57
N ASN A 378 10.28 2.53 11.00
CA ASN A 378 9.08 1.71 11.09
C ASN A 378 8.90 0.99 12.45
N ARG A 379 9.97 0.93 13.26
CA ARG A 379 10.00 0.29 14.58
C ARG A 379 10.09 1.27 15.75
N ASN A 380 10.20 2.56 15.46
CA ASN A 380 10.44 3.60 16.45
C ASN A 380 9.31 3.61 17.51
N THR A 381 9.66 3.25 18.75
CA THR A 381 8.67 3.11 19.83
C THR A 381 8.07 4.44 20.27
N ASP A 382 8.72 5.57 19.95
CA ASP A 382 8.18 6.93 20.17
C ASP A 382 6.98 7.26 19.26
N PHE A 383 6.78 6.52 18.17
CA PHE A 383 5.73 6.77 17.17
C PHE A 383 4.76 5.58 17.03
N TRP A 384 5.30 4.36 17.05
CA TRP A 384 4.52 3.11 16.94
C TRP A 384 4.15 2.50 18.30
N GLY A 385 4.53 3.13 19.40
CA GLY A 385 4.37 2.60 20.76
C GLY A 385 5.41 1.55 21.16
N PRO A 386 5.40 1.08 22.42
CA PRO A 386 6.28 0.02 22.89
C PRO A 386 6.19 -1.21 21.97
N MET A 387 7.34 -1.75 21.57
CA MET A 387 7.39 -2.91 20.68
C MET A 387 6.86 -4.15 21.42
N ARG A 388 5.60 -4.51 21.18
CA ARG A 388 4.92 -5.64 21.84
C ARG A 388 5.32 -7.03 21.34
N TRP A 389 6.26 -7.13 20.39
CA TRP A 389 6.92 -8.40 20.11
C TRP A 389 8.04 -8.61 21.14
N SER A 390 7.77 -9.44 22.15
CA SER A 390 8.64 -9.65 23.32
C SER A 390 9.51 -10.91 23.24
N GLY A 391 9.16 -11.86 22.37
CA GLY A 391 9.59 -13.27 22.44
C GLY A 391 8.42 -14.23 22.62
N ASN A 392 7.30 -13.74 23.16
CA ASN A 392 6.27 -14.57 23.73
C ASN A 392 5.04 -14.73 22.81
N PRO A 393 4.68 -15.96 22.39
CA PRO A 393 3.47 -16.22 21.61
C PRO A 393 2.16 -15.79 22.29
N LYS A 394 2.16 -15.58 23.62
CA LYS A 394 0.97 -15.23 24.40
C LYS A 394 0.55 -13.76 24.32
N ASP A 395 1.40 -12.86 23.80
CA ASP A 395 1.15 -11.42 23.88
C ASP A 395 0.18 -10.91 22.79
N GLY A 396 -0.12 -11.74 21.78
CA GLY A 396 -1.14 -11.53 20.76
C GLY A 396 -0.83 -10.47 19.69
N PHE A 397 -1.41 -10.64 18.50
CA PHE A 397 -1.22 -9.72 17.37
C PHE A 397 -2.34 -8.67 17.31
N LEU A 398 -2.29 -7.69 18.21
CA LEU A 398 -3.32 -6.65 18.34
C LEU A 398 -3.33 -5.64 17.16
N PRO A 399 -4.50 -5.02 16.85
CA PRO A 399 -4.57 -3.87 15.95
C PRO A 399 -3.68 -2.71 16.40
N PHE A 400 -3.17 -1.97 15.42
CA PHE A 400 -2.28 -0.82 15.60
C PHE A 400 -2.98 0.40 16.23
N ARG A 401 -2.22 1.21 16.95
CA ARG A 401 -2.60 2.55 17.42
C ARG A 401 -1.42 3.51 17.22
N ILE A 402 -1.61 4.63 16.51
CA ILE A 402 -0.63 5.73 16.51
C ILE A 402 -0.60 6.30 17.92
N LEU A 403 0.58 6.31 18.55
CA LEU A 403 0.76 6.91 19.87
C LEU A 403 1.64 8.15 19.73
N TYR A 404 0.98 9.32 19.79
CA TYR A 404 1.59 10.67 19.69
C TYR A 404 2.23 11.01 18.33
N THR A 405 2.59 12.26 18.02
CA THR A 405 1.89 13.55 17.83
C THR A 405 2.94 14.50 17.18
N ASN A 406 2.52 15.59 16.53
CA ASN A 406 3.36 16.66 15.92
C ASN A 406 4.40 16.30 14.83
N ALA A 407 4.97 15.09 14.77
CA ALA A 407 6.03 14.73 13.81
C ALA A 407 5.52 13.79 12.70
N LYS A 408 5.41 14.31 11.46
CA LYS A 408 4.93 13.54 10.29
C LYS A 408 6.06 12.72 9.66
N ILE A 409 6.04 11.38 9.82
CA ILE A 409 6.90 10.47 9.05
C ILE A 409 6.52 10.58 7.56
N PRO A 410 7.49 10.77 6.64
CA PRO A 410 7.22 11.13 5.23
C PRO A 410 6.86 9.95 4.31
N GLY A 411 6.64 8.75 4.86
CA GLY A 411 6.35 7.53 4.09
C GLY A 411 5.03 7.61 3.32
N VAL A 412 5.04 7.20 2.04
CA VAL A 412 3.90 7.39 1.12
C VAL A 412 2.69 6.46 1.34
N TYR A 413 2.77 5.54 2.28
CA TYR A 413 1.71 4.59 2.59
C TYR A 413 1.58 4.43 4.11
N SER A 414 0.47 4.88 4.70
CA SER A 414 0.19 4.81 6.15
C SER A 414 1.38 5.19 7.05
N HIS A 415 2.10 6.27 6.70
CA HIS A 415 3.32 6.73 7.38
C HIS A 415 4.49 5.72 7.44
N LEU A 416 4.42 4.60 6.71
CA LEU A 416 5.47 3.60 6.61
C LEU A 416 6.58 4.01 5.64
N MET A 417 7.81 3.97 6.12
CA MET A 417 9.00 4.26 5.32
C MET A 417 9.39 3.12 4.36
N THR A 418 8.69 1.97 4.39
CA THR A 418 8.95 0.80 3.53
C THR A 418 8.96 1.13 2.04
N PHE A 419 8.08 2.05 1.63
CA PHE A 419 8.02 2.55 0.24
C PHE A 419 8.71 3.91 0.07
N ASN A 420 9.51 4.32 1.06
CA ASN A 420 10.20 5.61 1.15
C ASN A 420 9.25 6.82 1.13
N GLY A 421 9.80 8.03 1.20
CA GLY A 421 9.06 9.29 1.21
C GLY A 421 9.41 10.23 0.07
N GLY A 422 8.50 11.19 -0.18
CA GLY A 422 8.71 12.31 -1.10
C GLY A 422 8.76 11.95 -2.58
N GLY A 423 9.35 12.85 -3.37
CA GLY A 423 9.44 12.70 -4.83
C GLY A 423 10.24 11.48 -5.27
N ARG A 424 11.04 10.86 -4.39
CA ARG A 424 11.79 9.61 -4.63
C ARG A 424 11.22 8.38 -3.93
N SER A 425 9.95 8.43 -3.53
CA SER A 425 9.19 7.27 -3.06
C SER A 425 9.07 6.18 -4.13
N CYS A 426 8.81 4.93 -3.71
CA CYS A 426 8.56 3.82 -4.63
C CYS A 426 7.34 4.13 -5.52
N ILE A 427 7.50 4.09 -6.83
CA ILE A 427 6.41 4.34 -7.78
C ILE A 427 5.46 3.14 -7.88
N GLY A 428 6.01 1.92 -7.88
CA GLY A 428 5.27 0.65 -7.97
C GLY A 428 4.72 0.12 -6.64
N PHE A 429 4.55 0.95 -5.61
CA PHE A 429 4.15 0.44 -4.28
C PHE A 429 2.77 -0.23 -4.29
N LYS A 430 1.80 0.34 -5.00
CA LYS A 430 0.44 -0.21 -5.13
C LYS A 430 0.44 -1.52 -5.93
N PHE A 431 1.29 -1.60 -6.96
CA PHE A 431 1.49 -2.77 -7.80
C PHE A 431 2.05 -3.94 -6.96
N SER A 432 3.14 -3.70 -6.23
CA SER A 432 3.75 -4.67 -5.30
C SER A 432 2.77 -5.11 -4.20
N GLN A 433 1.97 -4.19 -3.65
CA GLN A 433 0.89 -4.55 -2.71
C GLN A 433 -0.18 -5.45 -3.33
N LEU A 434 -0.51 -5.28 -4.60
CA LEU A 434 -1.51 -6.08 -5.29
C LEU A 434 -0.99 -7.49 -5.55
N GLU A 435 0.22 -7.61 -6.12
CA GLU A 435 0.96 -8.88 -6.28
C GLU A 435 0.98 -9.67 -4.97
N MET A 436 1.48 -9.06 -3.89
CA MET A 436 1.58 -9.72 -2.58
C MET A 436 0.22 -10.15 -2.04
N LYS A 437 -0.83 -9.34 -2.19
CA LYS A 437 -2.16 -9.70 -1.70
C LYS A 437 -2.74 -10.89 -2.45
N VAL A 438 -2.59 -10.96 -3.78
CA VAL A 438 -3.07 -12.08 -4.60
C VAL A 438 -2.33 -13.37 -4.23
N ILE A 439 -1.00 -13.34 -4.27
CA ILE A 439 -0.18 -14.52 -4.03
C ILE A 439 -0.31 -15.02 -2.59
N ILE A 440 -0.19 -14.14 -1.58
CA ILE A 440 -0.29 -14.55 -0.18
C ILE A 440 -1.70 -15.02 0.18
N SER A 441 -2.77 -14.42 -0.37
CA SER A 441 -4.12 -14.91 -0.03
C SER A 441 -4.36 -16.32 -0.57
N MET A 442 -4.00 -16.59 -1.83
CA MET A 442 -4.09 -17.93 -2.39
C MET A 442 -3.23 -18.92 -1.58
N LEU A 443 -1.98 -18.56 -1.28
CA LEU A 443 -1.06 -19.45 -0.57
C LEU A 443 -1.54 -19.80 0.83
N VAL A 444 -2.05 -18.82 1.60
CA VAL A 444 -2.54 -19.05 2.97
C VAL A 444 -3.88 -19.79 2.98
N GLU A 445 -4.73 -19.59 1.98
CA GLU A 445 -5.98 -20.34 1.82
C GLU A 445 -5.71 -21.84 1.59
N LYS A 446 -4.79 -22.16 0.66
CA LYS A 446 -4.57 -23.53 0.15
C LYS A 446 -3.51 -24.32 0.92
N PHE A 447 -2.56 -23.64 1.58
CA PHE A 447 -1.44 -24.29 2.24
C PHE A 447 -1.31 -23.86 3.71
N LYS A 448 -0.70 -24.74 4.50
CA LYS A 448 -0.21 -24.47 5.85
C LYS A 448 1.31 -24.50 5.84
N PHE A 449 1.91 -23.49 6.46
CA PHE A 449 3.36 -23.28 6.50
C PHE A 449 3.88 -23.48 7.91
N SER A 450 4.91 -24.32 8.05
CA SER A 450 5.59 -24.62 9.31
C SER A 450 7.11 -24.46 9.16
N PRO A 451 7.88 -24.25 10.25
CA PRO A 451 9.34 -24.23 10.19
C PRO A 451 9.89 -25.57 9.66
N ALA A 452 10.94 -25.54 8.84
CA ALA A 452 11.60 -26.77 8.40
C ALA A 452 12.41 -27.39 9.57
N PRO A 453 12.29 -28.71 9.84
CA PRO A 453 12.98 -29.34 10.97
C PRO A 453 14.50 -29.14 10.94
N GLY A 454 15.06 -28.66 12.06
CA GLY A 454 16.49 -28.46 12.23
C GLY A 454 17.13 -27.35 11.38
N LYS A 455 16.32 -26.44 10.80
CA LYS A 455 16.79 -25.36 9.91
C LYS A 455 16.37 -23.99 10.41
N ASP A 456 17.21 -23.40 11.26
CA ASP A 456 17.04 -22.01 11.70
C ASP A 456 17.29 -21.02 10.55
N ILE A 457 16.45 -19.99 10.45
CA ILE A 457 16.49 -19.00 9.37
C ILE A 457 16.93 -17.65 9.92
N PHE A 458 18.13 -17.21 9.52
CA PHE A 458 18.65 -15.88 9.79
C PHE A 458 18.36 -14.94 8.61
N TRP A 459 18.07 -13.66 8.88
CA TRP A 459 17.88 -12.66 7.81
C TRP A 459 19.12 -11.80 7.64
N GLN A 460 19.82 -12.04 6.54
CA GLN A 460 21.00 -11.30 6.17
C GLN A 460 20.60 -9.94 5.58
N MET A 461 20.69 -8.92 6.43
CA MET A 461 20.59 -7.53 6.01
C MET A 461 21.77 -7.17 5.08
N SER A 462 21.54 -7.23 3.78
CA SER A 462 22.43 -6.73 2.73
C SER A 462 21.85 -5.43 2.13
N GLY A 463 22.09 -5.13 0.84
CA GLY A 463 21.36 -4.06 0.13
C GLY A 463 19.86 -4.35 -0.02
N ILE A 464 19.49 -5.64 -0.04
CA ILE A 464 18.13 -6.17 0.12
C ILE A 464 18.21 -7.24 1.23
N SER A 465 17.22 -7.30 2.12
CA SER A 465 17.21 -8.27 3.22
C SER A 465 16.73 -9.64 2.71
N SER A 466 17.50 -10.70 2.98
CA SER A 466 17.18 -12.06 2.49
C SER A 466 17.39 -13.17 3.54
N PRO A 467 16.60 -14.25 3.51
CA PRO A 467 16.74 -15.38 4.42
C PRO A 467 17.92 -16.28 4.02
N VAL A 468 18.69 -16.74 5.00
CA VAL A 468 19.74 -17.75 4.89
C VAL A 468 19.58 -18.79 6.00
N VAL A 469 19.91 -20.04 5.73
CA VAL A 469 19.91 -21.12 6.73
C VAL A 469 21.16 -21.01 7.61
N VAL A 470 20.98 -20.97 8.93
CA VAL A 470 22.07 -20.94 9.90
C VAL A 470 22.91 -22.22 9.78
N GLY A 471 24.24 -22.09 9.73
CA GLY A 471 25.15 -23.22 9.50
C GLY A 471 25.17 -23.77 8.07
N GLY A 472 24.40 -23.17 7.15
CA GLY A 472 24.42 -23.53 5.73
C GLY A 472 25.58 -22.92 4.93
N ASP A 473 25.51 -23.13 3.61
CA ASP A 473 26.40 -22.57 2.57
C ASP A 473 26.40 -21.03 2.44
N GLY A 474 25.58 -20.33 3.22
CA GLY A 474 25.41 -18.87 3.14
C GLY A 474 24.64 -18.38 1.90
N HIS A 475 24.08 -19.28 1.08
CA HIS A 475 23.24 -18.89 -0.05
C HIS A 475 21.81 -18.56 0.41
N PRO A 476 21.18 -17.50 -0.15
CA PRO A 476 19.79 -17.14 0.15
C PRO A 476 18.82 -18.27 -0.19
N LYS A 477 18.06 -18.71 0.81
CA LYS A 477 17.01 -19.75 0.69
C LYS A 477 16.09 -19.72 1.91
N LEU A 478 14.82 -20.06 1.68
CA LEU A 478 13.79 -20.16 2.73
C LEU A 478 13.11 -21.54 2.65
N PRO A 479 13.77 -22.62 3.13
CA PRO A 479 13.12 -23.91 3.30
C PRO A 479 12.05 -23.80 4.39
N LEU A 480 10.80 -24.04 4.04
CA LEU A 480 9.69 -24.23 4.97
C LEU A 480 9.05 -25.59 4.72
N LEU A 481 8.46 -26.17 5.76
CA LEU A 481 7.59 -27.33 5.62
C LEU A 481 6.21 -26.84 5.17
N VAL A 482 5.76 -27.31 4.01
CA VAL A 482 4.49 -26.94 3.38
C VAL A 482 3.60 -28.18 3.34
N GLU A 483 2.36 -28.04 3.77
CA GLU A 483 1.33 -29.08 3.66
C GLU A 483 0.04 -28.46 3.10
N SER A 484 -0.81 -29.24 2.43
CA SER A 484 -2.14 -28.77 2.05
C SER A 484 -2.90 -28.32 3.31
N ALA A 485 -3.44 -27.11 3.29
CA ALA A 485 -4.37 -26.71 4.32
C ALA A 485 -5.58 -27.64 4.24
N LYS A 486 -5.99 -28.19 5.38
CA LYS A 486 -7.35 -28.72 5.47
C LYS A 486 -8.26 -27.52 5.27
N LEU A 487 -8.98 -27.48 4.15
CA LEU A 487 -10.25 -26.75 4.11
C LEU A 487 -10.98 -27.17 5.38
N ALA A 488 -11.34 -26.19 6.21
CA ALA A 488 -12.40 -26.43 7.17
C ALA A 488 -13.59 -26.82 6.31
N ALA A 489 -13.93 -28.11 6.29
CA ALA A 489 -15.21 -28.52 5.77
C ALA A 489 -16.22 -27.68 6.52
N ALA A 490 -16.94 -26.81 5.79
CA ALA A 490 -18.03 -26.06 6.36
C ALA A 490 -19.06 -27.11 6.79
N ALA A 491 -18.94 -27.53 8.04
CA ALA A 491 -19.83 -28.47 8.67
C ALA A 491 -21.14 -27.70 8.91
N VAL A 492 -21.92 -27.58 7.83
CA VAL A 492 -23.34 -27.29 7.90
C VAL A 492 -23.99 -28.53 8.51
N SER A 493 -23.77 -28.72 9.80
CA SER A 493 -24.65 -29.49 10.67
C SER A 493 -25.85 -28.58 10.92
N PRO A 494 -27.08 -28.95 10.51
CA PRO A 494 -28.23 -28.06 10.67
C PRO A 494 -28.60 -27.75 12.12
N ASN A 495 -28.06 -28.50 13.10
CA ASN A 495 -28.30 -28.32 14.52
C ASN A 495 -27.04 -28.65 15.34
N ALA A 496 -26.40 -27.65 15.93
CA ALA A 496 -25.39 -27.82 16.99
C ALA A 496 -25.25 -26.52 17.79
N GLU A 497 -25.95 -26.43 18.93
CA GLU A 497 -25.79 -25.34 19.89
C GLU A 497 -24.39 -25.41 20.53
N TRP A 498 -23.58 -24.37 20.34
CA TRP A 498 -22.28 -24.26 21.00
C TRP A 498 -22.43 -23.59 22.37
N THR A 499 -22.50 -24.42 23.41
CA THR A 499 -22.29 -23.96 24.79
C THR A 499 -20.80 -23.70 25.05
N SER A 500 -20.49 -22.57 25.67
CA SER A 500 -19.13 -22.13 25.97
C SER A 500 -18.54 -22.91 27.15
N ASN A 501 -17.33 -23.46 26.98
CA ASN A 501 -16.51 -23.99 28.09
C ASN A 501 -15.03 -24.18 27.70
N ILE A 502 -14.26 -23.08 27.70
CA ILE A 502 -12.80 -23.13 27.91
C ILE A 502 -12.45 -22.01 28.89
N GLY A 503 -12.23 -22.37 30.16
CA GLY A 503 -11.94 -21.40 31.21
C GLY A 503 -10.47 -20.98 31.26
N LEU A 504 -10.21 -19.69 31.12
CA LEU A 504 -9.05 -19.01 31.69
C LEU A 504 -9.56 -17.74 32.36
N ALA A 505 -9.30 -17.61 33.67
CA ALA A 505 -9.92 -16.56 34.48
C ALA A 505 -9.37 -15.17 34.15
N HIS A 506 -10.23 -14.31 33.60
CA HIS A 506 -10.18 -12.87 33.82
C HIS A 506 -11.32 -12.48 34.77
N ASP A 507 -11.09 -11.46 35.61
CA ASP A 507 -12.03 -10.97 36.60
C ASP A 507 -13.04 -10.03 35.93
N ASP A 508 -14.09 -10.61 35.34
CA ASP A 508 -15.16 -9.91 34.62
C ASP A 508 -16.28 -9.43 35.57
N SER A 509 -15.94 -8.89 36.73
CA SER A 509 -16.91 -8.41 37.74
C SER A 509 -17.63 -7.08 37.37
N HIS A 510 -17.48 -6.56 36.14
CA HIS A 510 -18.07 -5.27 35.74
C HIS A 510 -18.76 -5.20 34.37
N LEU A 511 -18.79 -6.26 33.55
CA LEU A 511 -19.39 -6.22 32.21
C LEU A 511 -20.22 -7.47 31.86
N ASP A 512 -21.17 -7.85 32.72
CA ASP A 512 -22.31 -8.67 32.28
C ASP A 512 -23.57 -8.45 33.14
N ALA A 513 -24.06 -7.19 33.13
CA ALA A 513 -25.47 -6.95 33.40
C ALA A 513 -26.24 -7.21 32.10
N GLN A 514 -26.99 -8.32 32.04
CA GLN A 514 -27.95 -8.59 30.97
C GLN A 514 -28.82 -7.35 30.73
N ILE A 515 -28.67 -6.69 29.59
CA ILE A 515 -29.55 -5.59 29.22
C ILE A 515 -30.89 -6.21 28.80
N PRO A 516 -32.00 -5.97 29.52
CA PRO A 516 -33.30 -6.45 29.10
C PRO A 516 -33.68 -5.77 27.77
N LEU A 517 -34.51 -6.44 26.95
CA LEU A 517 -35.12 -5.88 25.74
C LEU A 517 -36.22 -4.83 26.06
N THR A 518 -35.87 -3.88 26.93
CA THR A 518 -36.63 -2.70 27.35
C THR A 518 -35.67 -1.58 27.77
N LYS A 519 -34.71 -1.22 26.90
CA LYS A 519 -34.09 0.11 27.02
C LYS A 519 -35.20 1.16 26.89
N PRO A 520 -35.21 2.24 27.72
CA PRO A 520 -36.06 3.38 27.43
C PRO A 520 -35.71 3.91 26.03
N GLN A 521 -36.70 4.05 25.16
CA GLN A 521 -36.50 4.68 23.86
C GLN A 521 -35.97 6.09 24.10
N THR A 522 -34.75 6.36 23.67
CA THR A 522 -34.24 7.74 23.61
C THR A 522 -35.19 8.47 22.65
N PRO A 523 -35.90 9.53 23.09
CA PRO A 523 -36.86 10.18 22.23
C PRO A 523 -36.11 10.81 21.04
N PRO A 524 -36.68 10.76 19.82
CA PRO A 524 -36.08 11.48 18.69
C PRO A 524 -36.04 12.98 19.00
N PRO A 525 -35.05 13.71 18.47
CA PRO A 525 -35.07 15.17 18.53
C PRO A 525 -36.29 15.72 17.78
N PRO A 526 -36.70 16.98 18.01
CA PRO A 526 -37.70 17.62 17.16
C PRO A 526 -37.14 17.76 15.73
N LEU A 527 -37.73 17.01 14.79
CA LEU A 527 -37.36 16.99 13.38
C LEU A 527 -38.37 17.79 12.56
N GLU A 528 -37.91 18.82 11.86
CA GLU A 528 -38.66 19.44 10.77
C GLU A 528 -38.18 18.85 9.43
N ILE A 529 -39.04 18.07 8.79
CA ILE A 529 -38.72 17.33 7.57
C ILE A 529 -39.16 18.13 6.35
N GLN A 530 -38.26 18.32 5.39
CA GLN A 530 -38.52 18.98 4.11
C GLN A 530 -37.93 18.18 2.93
N PRO A 531 -38.64 18.06 1.80
CA PRO A 531 -38.09 17.44 0.59
C PRO A 531 -37.00 18.32 -0.04
N LEU A 532 -35.91 17.70 -0.49
CA LEU A 532 -34.87 18.36 -1.30
C LEU A 532 -35.02 17.98 -2.78
N ILE A 533 -35.02 16.67 -3.06
CA ILE A 533 -35.16 16.11 -4.40
C ILE A 533 -36.02 14.85 -4.28
N VAL A 534 -37.21 14.84 -4.89
CA VAL A 534 -38.14 13.69 -4.83
C VAL A 534 -38.38 13.16 -6.23
N SER A 535 -38.10 11.88 -6.45
CA SER A 535 -38.31 11.16 -7.71
C SER A 535 -39.49 10.17 -7.67
N GLY A 536 -40.07 9.96 -6.48
CA GLY A 536 -41.23 9.09 -6.30
C GLY A 536 -41.61 8.87 -4.84
N SER A 537 -42.58 7.99 -4.60
CA SER A 537 -42.97 7.61 -3.24
C SER A 537 -41.86 6.83 -2.53
N SER A 538 -41.57 7.20 -1.28
CA SER A 538 -40.72 6.46 -0.32
C SER A 538 -41.06 4.97 -0.17
N LYS A 539 -42.28 4.55 -0.51
CA LYS A 539 -42.63 3.13 -0.60
C LYS A 539 -41.91 2.37 -1.73
N ASN A 540 -41.22 3.07 -2.63
CA ASN A 540 -40.59 2.55 -3.84
C ASN A 540 -39.37 3.41 -4.26
N ARG A 541 -38.65 3.99 -3.29
CA ARG A 541 -37.43 4.77 -3.52
C ARG A 541 -36.45 4.48 -2.39
N VAL A 542 -35.18 4.77 -2.64
CA VAL A 542 -34.16 4.82 -1.59
C VAL A 542 -34.11 6.24 -1.03
N ASP A 543 -34.51 6.44 0.23
CA ASP A 543 -34.57 7.74 0.89
C ASP A 543 -33.24 8.05 1.62
N LEU A 544 -32.51 9.05 1.10
CA LEU A 544 -31.32 9.61 1.73
C LEU A 544 -31.72 10.84 2.55
N VAL A 545 -31.45 10.82 3.86
CA VAL A 545 -31.92 11.87 4.78
C VAL A 545 -30.74 12.59 5.43
N PHE A 546 -30.58 13.88 5.14
CA PHE A 546 -29.65 14.74 5.84
C PHE A 546 -30.25 15.18 7.18
N PHE A 547 -29.57 14.89 8.28
CA PHE A 547 -29.89 15.36 9.62
C PHE A 547 -28.91 16.47 10.02
N SER A 548 -29.42 17.59 10.54
CA SER A 548 -28.59 18.76 10.90
C SER A 548 -27.87 18.59 12.24
N ASP A 549 -26.55 18.83 12.28
CA ASP A 549 -25.79 18.93 13.52
C ASP A 549 -24.94 20.22 13.58
N GLY A 550 -24.99 20.94 14.69
CA GLY A 550 -24.30 22.22 14.87
C GLY A 550 -24.93 23.40 14.10
N TYR A 551 -26.13 23.26 13.55
CA TYR A 551 -26.89 24.36 12.98
C TYR A 551 -27.80 24.96 14.07
N LEU A 552 -27.68 26.25 14.35
CA LEU A 552 -28.59 26.96 15.25
C LEU A 552 -29.98 27.12 14.61
N LEU A 553 -30.98 27.55 15.39
CA LEU A 553 -32.32 27.82 14.87
C LEU A 553 -32.33 28.87 13.74
N GLU A 554 -31.43 29.85 13.80
CA GLU A 554 -31.19 30.87 12.76
C GLU A 554 -30.43 30.32 11.53
N ASP A 555 -29.67 29.24 11.67
CA ASP A 555 -28.95 28.59 10.57
C ASP A 555 -29.85 27.66 9.73
N LYS A 556 -31.17 27.62 9.97
CA LYS A 556 -32.10 26.70 9.28
C LYS A 556 -32.02 26.83 7.75
N ASP A 557 -32.10 28.04 7.22
CA ASP A 557 -32.03 28.26 5.77
C ASP A 557 -30.64 27.91 5.21
N LYS A 558 -29.58 28.07 6.01
CA LYS A 558 -28.22 27.64 5.66
C LYS A 558 -28.13 26.11 5.58
N PHE A 559 -28.71 25.39 6.54
CA PHE A 559 -28.78 23.91 6.50
C PHE A 559 -29.50 23.43 5.25
N MET A 560 -30.65 24.01 4.91
CA MET A 560 -31.41 23.67 3.70
C MET A 560 -30.58 23.89 2.42
N GLN A 561 -29.84 25.01 2.34
CA GLN A 561 -28.95 25.31 1.21
C GLN A 561 -27.76 24.33 1.13
N ASP A 562 -27.13 24.00 2.26
CA ASP A 562 -26.01 23.07 2.33
C ASP A 562 -26.45 21.65 1.93
N ALA A 563 -27.58 21.17 2.47
CA ALA A 563 -28.12 19.84 2.16
C ALA A 563 -28.59 19.74 0.69
N LEU A 564 -29.28 20.76 0.16
CA LEU A 564 -29.69 20.79 -1.25
C LEU A 564 -28.48 20.75 -2.19
N ARG A 565 -27.47 21.61 -1.97
CA ARG A 565 -26.22 21.65 -2.75
C ARG A 565 -25.51 20.29 -2.78
N LEU A 566 -25.50 19.59 -1.65
CA LEU A 566 -24.89 18.26 -1.53
C LEU A 566 -25.72 17.19 -2.26
N ALA A 567 -27.05 17.23 -2.15
CA ALA A 567 -27.94 16.35 -2.90
C ALA A 567 -27.83 16.56 -4.43
N GLU A 568 -27.71 17.81 -4.87
CA GLU A 568 -27.58 18.18 -6.29
C GLU A 568 -26.24 17.75 -6.89
N ASP A 569 -25.09 17.91 -6.21
CA ASP A 569 -23.80 17.46 -6.76
C ASP A 569 -23.78 15.93 -6.97
N VAL A 570 -24.22 15.18 -5.96
CA VAL A 570 -24.12 13.71 -5.97
C VAL A 570 -25.15 13.08 -6.92
N SER A 571 -26.37 13.64 -7.01
CA SER A 571 -27.42 13.15 -7.92
C SER A 571 -27.36 13.74 -9.33
N GLY A 572 -26.80 14.93 -9.51
CA GLY A 572 -26.82 15.66 -10.79
C GLY A 572 -25.56 15.48 -11.64
N ASN A 573 -24.37 15.51 -11.04
CA ASN A 573 -23.13 15.65 -11.82
C ASN A 573 -22.39 14.34 -12.10
N GLN A 574 -22.38 13.39 -11.15
CA GLN A 574 -21.51 12.20 -11.26
C GLN A 574 -22.11 10.92 -10.65
N THR A 575 -22.16 10.80 -9.33
CA THR A 575 -22.18 9.48 -8.65
C THR A 575 -23.49 8.71 -8.75
N PHE A 576 -24.64 9.37 -8.62
CA PHE A 576 -25.95 8.73 -8.72
C PHE A 576 -26.77 9.21 -9.92
N HIS A 577 -26.16 9.90 -10.89
CA HIS A 577 -26.90 10.47 -12.03
C HIS A 577 -27.74 9.42 -12.79
N THR A 578 -27.17 8.24 -13.04
CA THR A 578 -27.86 7.14 -13.74
C THR A 578 -28.95 6.44 -12.93
N VAL A 579 -28.96 6.60 -11.60
CA VAL A 579 -29.93 5.98 -10.68
C VAL A 579 -30.77 7.00 -9.92
N LYS A 580 -30.66 8.29 -10.25
CA LYS A 580 -31.44 9.40 -9.66
C LYS A 580 -32.95 9.14 -9.66
N PRO A 581 -33.57 8.51 -10.69
CA PRO A 581 -35.00 8.18 -10.65
C PRO A 581 -35.40 7.17 -9.56
N LEU A 582 -34.45 6.47 -8.93
CA LEU A 582 -34.67 5.50 -7.86
C LEU A 582 -34.49 6.10 -6.45
N MET A 583 -34.07 7.36 -6.35
CA MET A 583 -33.61 7.97 -5.10
C MET A 583 -34.41 9.22 -4.73
N ASN A 584 -34.60 9.42 -3.44
CA ASN A 584 -35.12 10.64 -2.84
C ASN A 584 -34.08 11.23 -1.89
N PHE A 585 -34.09 12.54 -1.74
CA PHE A 585 -33.26 13.28 -0.80
C PHE A 585 -34.13 14.18 0.07
N TRP A 586 -33.96 14.08 1.39
CA TRP A 586 -34.70 14.82 2.39
C TRP A 586 -33.76 15.58 3.32
N ALA A 587 -34.24 16.68 3.87
CA ALA A 587 -33.61 17.40 4.98
C ALA A 587 -34.47 17.24 6.23
N ALA A 588 -33.86 16.87 7.34
CA ALA A 588 -34.49 16.74 8.64
C ALA A 588 -33.76 17.66 9.64
N PHE A 589 -34.35 18.82 9.90
CA PHE A 589 -33.75 19.88 10.69
C PHE A 589 -34.09 19.76 12.18
N THR A 590 -33.07 19.91 13.02
CA THR A 590 -33.14 20.08 14.47
C THR A 590 -32.18 21.20 14.86
N ALA A 591 -32.67 22.22 15.55
CA ALA A 591 -31.83 23.29 16.08
C ALA A 591 -30.88 22.78 17.17
N SER A 592 -29.60 23.12 17.04
CA SER A 592 -28.54 22.83 18.03
C SER A 592 -28.45 23.94 19.10
N GLU A 593 -28.00 23.60 20.31
CA GLU A 593 -27.68 24.62 21.34
C GLU A 593 -26.38 25.37 21.01
N GLU A 594 -25.40 24.68 20.41
CA GLU A 594 -24.11 25.23 20.03
C GLU A 594 -23.87 25.11 18.51
N SER A 595 -23.18 26.09 17.93
CA SER A 595 -22.88 26.11 16.49
C SER A 595 -21.61 25.31 16.15
N GLY A 596 -21.70 24.52 15.09
CA GLY A 596 -20.63 23.73 14.48
C GLY A 596 -20.14 22.52 15.26
N VAL A 597 -19.07 21.90 14.76
CA VAL A 597 -18.51 20.63 15.26
C VAL A 597 -17.56 20.86 16.44
N GLY A 598 -17.49 19.89 17.37
CA GLY A 598 -16.58 19.88 18.52
C GLY A 598 -15.13 19.53 18.17
N THR A 599 -14.18 19.81 19.06
CA THR A 599 -12.74 19.54 18.84
C THR A 599 -12.03 19.09 20.12
N GLY A 600 -10.92 18.36 19.98
CA GLY A 600 -10.12 17.87 21.10
C GLY A 600 -10.80 16.80 21.96
N GLY A 601 -11.55 15.88 21.33
CA GLY A 601 -12.23 14.78 22.01
C GLY A 601 -13.53 15.20 22.73
N LYS A 602 -14.01 16.43 22.46
CA LYS A 602 -15.16 17.01 23.14
C LYS A 602 -16.25 17.39 22.13
N PRO A 603 -17.41 16.72 22.16
CA PRO A 603 -18.58 17.19 21.44
C PRO A 603 -19.08 18.51 22.02
N LYS A 604 -19.68 19.31 21.14
CA LYS A 604 -20.54 20.43 21.51
C LYS A 604 -21.94 19.91 21.82
N LYS A 605 -22.78 20.75 22.40
CA LYS A 605 -24.21 20.48 22.58
C LYS A 605 -24.97 20.59 21.27
N THR A 606 -24.86 19.54 20.47
CA THR A 606 -25.54 19.36 19.19
C THR A 606 -26.32 18.04 19.23
N PRO A 607 -27.42 17.88 18.45
CA PRO A 607 -28.31 16.71 18.54
C PRO A 607 -27.61 15.35 18.47
N TYR A 608 -26.57 15.23 17.64
CA TYR A 608 -25.80 14.00 17.44
C TYR A 608 -24.38 14.08 18.02
N GLY A 609 -24.00 15.27 18.52
CA GLY A 609 -22.73 15.51 19.20
C GLY A 609 -21.53 15.32 18.29
N LEU A 610 -21.50 15.93 17.09
CA LEU A 610 -20.37 15.76 16.18
C LEU A 610 -19.09 16.40 16.74
N TYR A 611 -17.96 15.69 16.65
CA TYR A 611 -16.66 16.14 17.17
C TYR A 611 -15.44 15.56 16.44
N ARG A 612 -14.28 16.18 16.68
CA ARG A 612 -12.95 15.67 16.29
C ARG A 612 -12.12 15.36 17.52
N ASP A 613 -11.45 14.20 17.54
CA ASP A 613 -10.71 13.73 18.73
C ASP A 613 -9.43 14.55 19.03
N GLY A 614 -8.90 15.29 18.06
CA GLY A 614 -7.69 16.08 18.25
C GLY A 614 -7.36 17.01 17.08
N THR A 615 -6.08 17.08 16.70
CA THR A 615 -5.60 17.83 15.53
C THR A 615 -5.89 17.14 14.18
N GLU A 616 -6.61 16.02 14.20
CA GLU A 616 -7.11 15.30 13.04
C GLU A 616 -8.16 16.17 12.33
N LEU A 617 -7.90 16.62 11.10
CA LEU A 617 -8.85 17.38 10.29
C LEU A 617 -9.65 16.48 9.33
N ARG A 618 -9.74 15.17 9.59
CA ARG A 618 -10.26 14.16 8.65
C ARG A 618 -11.47 13.40 9.16
N ALA A 619 -11.35 12.70 10.29
CA ALA A 619 -12.48 12.01 10.88
C ALA A 619 -13.40 12.99 11.63
N VAL A 620 -14.71 12.83 11.51
CA VAL A 620 -15.71 13.47 12.37
C VAL A 620 -16.58 12.38 13.00
N TYR A 621 -16.54 12.30 14.32
CA TYR A 621 -17.24 11.30 15.12
C TYR A 621 -18.54 11.86 15.68
N TYR A 622 -19.54 11.01 15.94
CA TYR A 622 -20.74 11.33 16.71
C TYR A 622 -20.63 10.83 18.15
N ALA A 623 -21.21 11.57 19.09
CA ALA A 623 -21.28 11.18 20.50
C ALA A 623 -22.61 10.52 20.89
N HIS A 624 -23.66 10.72 20.09
CA HIS A 624 -25.04 10.31 20.39
C HIS A 624 -25.67 9.41 19.30
N PRO A 625 -25.11 8.21 19.02
CA PRO A 625 -25.65 7.29 18.02
C PRO A 625 -27.10 6.87 18.32
N GLU A 626 -27.46 6.73 19.60
CA GLU A 626 -28.83 6.40 20.02
C GLU A 626 -29.87 7.47 19.65
N VAL A 627 -29.46 8.75 19.58
CA VAL A 627 -30.31 9.87 19.15
C VAL A 627 -30.47 9.85 17.62
N ALA A 628 -29.40 9.55 16.89
CA ALA A 628 -29.43 9.39 15.43
C ALA A 628 -30.29 8.18 14.99
N ASP A 629 -30.21 7.07 15.72
CA ASP A 629 -31.06 5.90 15.52
C ASP A 629 -32.53 6.21 15.78
N ALA A 630 -32.83 6.90 16.90
CA ALA A 630 -34.19 7.33 17.22
C ALA A 630 -34.75 8.29 16.16
N ALA A 631 -33.94 9.24 15.68
CA ALA A 631 -34.30 10.18 14.63
C ALA A 631 -34.68 9.45 13.33
N CYS A 632 -33.82 8.57 12.82
CA CYS A 632 -34.11 7.79 11.61
C CYS A 632 -35.33 6.86 11.78
N THR A 633 -35.42 6.16 12.92
CA THR A 633 -36.57 5.29 13.24
C THR A 633 -37.89 6.05 13.29
N SER A 634 -37.90 7.31 13.75
CA SER A 634 -39.10 8.14 13.81
C SER A 634 -39.67 8.51 12.43
N LEU A 635 -38.88 8.39 11.36
CA LEU A 635 -39.29 8.57 9.97
C LEU A 635 -39.91 7.29 9.36
N GLY A 636 -39.93 6.17 10.11
CA GLY A 636 -40.48 4.90 9.64
C GLY A 636 -39.75 4.39 8.40
N LYS A 637 -40.48 4.24 7.27
CA LYS A 637 -39.91 3.80 5.98
C LYS A 637 -39.32 4.93 5.13
N GLN A 638 -39.18 6.15 5.68
CA GLN A 638 -38.65 7.33 4.98
C GLN A 638 -37.20 7.66 5.41
N CYS A 639 -36.41 6.64 5.76
CA CYS A 639 -35.00 6.78 6.14
C CYS A 639 -34.25 5.49 5.85
N ASP A 640 -33.78 5.31 4.61
CA ASP A 640 -32.88 4.18 4.27
C ASP A 640 -31.44 4.52 4.64
N PHE A 641 -30.94 5.71 4.28
CA PHE A 641 -29.56 6.13 4.50
C PHE A 641 -29.49 7.46 5.29
N PRO A 642 -29.23 7.41 6.61
CA PRO A 642 -29.09 8.60 7.44
C PRO A 642 -27.70 9.25 7.27
N ILE A 643 -27.69 10.53 6.90
CA ILE A 643 -26.51 11.36 6.69
C ILE A 643 -26.44 12.43 7.79
N LEU A 644 -25.44 12.39 8.66
CA LEU A 644 -25.25 13.42 9.70
C LEU A 644 -24.41 14.57 9.13
N LEU A 645 -25.03 15.73 8.92
CA LEU A 645 -24.42 16.91 8.30
C LEU A 645 -24.02 17.93 9.39
N GLY A 646 -22.72 18.05 9.63
CA GLY A 646 -22.13 19.02 10.56
C GLY A 646 -21.92 20.42 9.95
N ASN A 647 -22.32 21.46 10.67
CA ASN A 647 -22.13 22.88 10.32
C ASN A 647 -20.66 23.31 10.46
N ASP A 648 -19.82 22.90 9.52
CA ASP A 648 -18.38 23.16 9.54
C ASP A 648 -17.84 23.39 8.11
N PRO A 649 -17.06 24.45 7.85
CA PRO A 649 -16.39 24.67 6.56
C PRO A 649 -15.16 23.77 6.33
N LEU A 650 -14.58 23.20 7.39
CA LEU A 650 -13.40 22.34 7.30
C LEU A 650 -13.74 20.96 6.73
N TYR A 651 -12.74 20.29 6.16
CA TYR A 651 -12.84 18.88 5.78
C TYR A 651 -13.29 18.03 6.98
N GLY A 652 -14.10 17.01 6.72
CA GLY A 652 -14.39 15.96 7.68
C GLY A 652 -15.51 15.01 7.26
N GLY A 653 -15.32 13.72 7.51
CA GLY A 653 -16.34 12.69 7.31
C GLY A 653 -16.03 11.39 8.06
N LEU A 654 -16.98 10.45 8.04
CA LEU A 654 -16.84 9.09 8.59
C LEU A 654 -17.93 8.18 7.98
N GLY A 655 -17.55 6.97 7.56
CA GLY A 655 -18.44 5.98 6.99
C GLY A 655 -19.00 4.95 7.98
N GLY A 656 -20.11 4.30 7.62
CA GLY A 656 -20.68 3.15 8.36
C GLY A 656 -22.21 3.22 8.47
N ARG A 657 -22.75 2.91 9.67
CA ARG A 657 -24.19 2.97 9.99
C ARG A 657 -24.80 4.35 9.70
N PHE A 658 -24.04 5.40 10.00
CA PHE A 658 -24.38 6.78 9.69
C PHE A 658 -23.30 7.34 8.77
N THR A 659 -23.70 8.00 7.69
CA THR A 659 -22.77 8.74 6.83
C THR A 659 -22.51 10.11 7.45
N VAL A 660 -21.36 10.32 8.08
CA VAL A 660 -21.02 11.62 8.69
C VAL A 660 -20.31 12.49 7.69
N ILE A 661 -20.72 13.74 7.54
CA ILE A 661 -20.06 14.73 6.69
C ILE A 661 -20.08 16.14 7.29
N THR A 662 -19.23 17.01 6.77
CA THR A 662 -19.24 18.46 7.03
C THR A 662 -19.81 19.27 5.87
N SER A 663 -20.36 20.45 6.15
CA SER A 663 -20.85 21.41 5.15
C SER A 663 -19.79 22.00 4.19
N SER A 664 -18.52 21.61 4.31
CA SER A 664 -17.38 22.15 3.57
C SER A 664 -17.69 22.40 2.08
N ILE A 665 -17.60 23.66 1.65
CA ILE A 665 -17.83 24.04 0.25
C ILE A 665 -16.78 23.40 -0.66
N LEU A 666 -15.52 23.31 -0.19
CA LEU A 666 -14.40 22.81 -0.98
C LEU A 666 -14.39 21.27 -1.12
N ASN A 667 -14.81 20.54 -0.08
CA ASN A 667 -14.60 19.09 0.00
C ASN A 667 -15.88 18.28 0.27
N GLY A 668 -16.94 18.90 0.80
CA GLY A 668 -18.16 18.22 1.26
C GLY A 668 -18.76 17.26 0.23
N PRO A 669 -18.91 17.64 -1.06
CA PRO A 669 -19.45 16.74 -2.07
C PRO A 669 -18.53 15.56 -2.43
N GLN A 670 -17.20 15.72 -2.32
CA GLN A 670 -16.25 14.62 -2.51
C GLN A 670 -16.28 13.67 -1.31
N ILE A 671 -16.35 14.21 -0.09
CA ILE A 671 -16.46 13.44 1.15
C ILE A 671 -17.78 12.66 1.14
N LEU A 672 -18.92 13.29 0.86
CA LEU A 672 -20.22 12.61 0.81
C LEU A 672 -20.22 11.39 -0.12
N ARG A 673 -19.58 11.49 -1.29
CA ARG A 673 -19.40 10.35 -2.22
C ARG A 673 -18.51 9.24 -1.66
N HIS A 674 -17.48 9.60 -0.89
CA HIS A 674 -16.57 8.67 -0.23
C HIS A 674 -17.26 7.92 0.91
N GLU A 675 -17.88 8.67 1.83
CA GLU A 675 -18.53 8.10 3.02
C GLU A 675 -19.82 7.34 2.70
N LEU A 676 -20.59 7.75 1.67
CA LEU A 676 -21.68 6.94 1.13
C LEU A 676 -21.16 5.64 0.51
N GLY A 677 -19.95 5.63 -0.07
CA GLY A 677 -19.28 4.40 -0.48
C GLY A 677 -19.11 3.43 0.68
N HIS A 678 -18.53 3.90 1.80
CA HIS A 678 -18.39 3.11 3.03
C HIS A 678 -19.71 2.64 3.64
N SER A 679 -20.80 3.40 3.42
CA SER A 679 -22.12 3.14 4.00
C SER A 679 -22.99 2.19 3.14
N ILE A 680 -22.86 2.25 1.80
CA ILE A 680 -23.68 1.48 0.84
C ILE A 680 -23.03 0.15 0.44
N ILE A 681 -21.69 0.09 0.29
CA ILE A 681 -20.97 -1.13 -0.12
C ILE A 681 -19.98 -1.58 0.96
N PRO A 682 -19.69 -2.89 1.10
CA PRO A 682 -18.85 -3.44 2.17
C PRO A 682 -17.35 -3.18 1.97
N VAL A 683 -17.01 -1.90 1.82
CA VAL A 683 -15.64 -1.39 1.80
C VAL A 683 -15.35 -0.81 3.18
N GLY A 684 -14.66 -1.59 4.03
CA GLY A 684 -14.34 -1.13 5.39
C GLY A 684 -13.54 0.18 5.42
N GLU A 685 -13.65 0.90 6.53
CA GLU A 685 -13.13 2.27 6.70
C GLU A 685 -11.64 2.46 6.33
N GLU A 686 -11.28 3.67 5.90
CA GLU A 686 -9.89 4.07 5.60
C GLU A 686 -9.13 4.62 6.82
N TYR A 687 -9.81 5.05 7.88
CA TYR A 687 -9.18 5.61 9.09
C TYR A 687 -8.69 4.52 10.06
N ASP A 688 -7.40 4.56 10.38
CA ASP A 688 -6.75 3.61 11.30
C ASP A 688 -7.29 3.74 12.74
N GLY A 689 -8.11 2.78 13.18
CA GLY A 689 -8.65 2.72 14.54
C GLY A 689 -10.13 3.09 14.70
N GLY A 690 -10.91 3.12 13.60
CA GLY A 690 -12.36 3.34 13.65
C GLY A 690 -13.13 2.28 14.44
N PHE A 691 -13.38 2.54 15.73
CA PHE A 691 -14.34 1.80 16.57
C PHE A 691 -15.81 2.02 16.13
N ALA A 692 -16.06 2.88 15.14
CA ALA A 692 -17.38 3.30 14.67
C ALA A 692 -17.85 2.64 13.36
N TYR A 693 -17.02 1.82 12.70
CA TYR A 693 -17.44 1.08 11.51
C TYR A 693 -18.19 -0.20 11.92
N PHE A 694 -19.51 -0.12 11.96
CA PHE A 694 -20.41 -1.25 12.30
C PHE A 694 -20.88 -2.06 11.09
N GLY A 695 -20.23 -1.90 9.93
CA GLY A 695 -20.60 -2.54 8.67
C GLY A 695 -21.32 -1.59 7.71
N VAL A 696 -21.81 -2.16 6.59
CA VAL A 696 -22.74 -1.49 5.69
C VAL A 696 -24.04 -1.19 6.39
N ASN A 697 -24.68 -0.08 6.02
CA ASN A 697 -26.07 0.15 6.35
C ASN A 697 -26.94 -0.70 5.40
N ALA A 698 -27.21 -1.95 5.80
CA ALA A 698 -27.94 -2.93 5.02
C ALA A 698 -29.07 -3.56 5.86
N TYR A 699 -30.14 -4.00 5.19
CA TYR A 699 -31.18 -4.79 5.83
C TYR A 699 -30.60 -6.10 6.36
N HIS A 700 -30.63 -6.27 7.69
CA HIS A 700 -30.19 -7.48 8.38
C HIS A 700 -31.32 -8.50 8.58
N ASP A 701 -32.58 -8.09 8.38
CA ASP A 701 -33.75 -8.96 8.36
C ASP A 701 -34.32 -9.00 6.93
N LEU A 702 -34.35 -10.20 6.34
CA LEU A 702 -34.88 -10.47 4.99
C LEU A 702 -36.30 -11.05 5.03
N HIS A 703 -36.92 -11.16 6.21
CA HIS A 703 -38.31 -11.62 6.36
C HIS A 703 -39.33 -10.50 6.11
N GLU A 704 -38.93 -9.23 6.19
CA GLU A 704 -39.75 -8.12 5.71
C GLU A 704 -39.47 -7.81 4.22
N PRO A 705 -40.51 -7.54 3.40
CA PRO A 705 -40.32 -7.17 2.01
C PRO A 705 -39.67 -5.79 1.89
N VAL A 706 -38.47 -5.77 1.30
CA VAL A 706 -37.72 -4.55 1.01
C VAL A 706 -38.53 -3.67 0.04
N PRO A 707 -38.71 -2.35 0.29
CA PRO A 707 -39.63 -1.49 -0.49
C PRO A 707 -39.34 -1.44 -2.01
N TRP A 708 -38.11 -1.69 -2.40
CA TRP A 708 -37.59 -1.61 -3.76
C TRP A 708 -37.20 -2.98 -4.37
N ALA A 709 -37.63 -4.10 -3.78
CA ALA A 709 -37.26 -5.44 -4.24
C ALA A 709 -37.66 -5.76 -5.70
N HIS A 710 -38.77 -5.21 -6.21
CA HIS A 710 -39.23 -5.44 -7.58
C HIS A 710 -38.30 -4.88 -8.66
N TRP A 711 -37.42 -3.93 -8.33
CA TRP A 711 -36.35 -3.47 -9.25
C TRP A 711 -35.25 -4.53 -9.49
N ILE A 712 -35.24 -5.63 -8.74
CA ILE A 712 -34.22 -6.68 -8.80
C ILE A 712 -34.74 -7.94 -9.51
N ASP A 713 -36.01 -8.30 -9.29
CA ASP A 713 -36.55 -9.64 -9.59
C ASP A 713 -37.44 -9.73 -10.85
N GLN A 714 -37.80 -8.63 -11.52
CA GLN A 714 -38.68 -8.71 -12.68
C GLN A 714 -37.97 -9.07 -14.00
N LYS A 715 -38.40 -10.20 -14.58
CA LYS A 715 -38.70 -10.24 -16.00
C LYS A 715 -40.11 -9.69 -16.19
N ASP A 716 -40.28 -8.79 -17.14
CA ASP A 716 -41.59 -8.16 -17.41
C ASP A 716 -42.59 -9.17 -17.99
N ASP A 717 -43.79 -9.23 -17.41
CA ASP A 717 -44.93 -10.00 -17.94
C ASP A 717 -45.96 -9.12 -18.68
N GLU A 718 -45.85 -7.78 -18.62
CA GLU A 718 -46.74 -6.85 -19.32
C GLU A 718 -45.93 -5.78 -20.08
N GLY A 719 -46.07 -5.76 -21.41
CA GLY A 719 -45.17 -5.06 -22.32
C GLY A 719 -45.44 -3.56 -22.52
N GLU A 720 -45.32 -2.75 -21.47
CA GLU A 720 -45.14 -1.29 -21.59
C GLU A 720 -43.77 -0.89 -21.01
N MET A 721 -42.88 -0.36 -21.86
CA MET A 721 -41.60 0.21 -21.42
C MET A 721 -41.82 1.57 -20.77
N ASP A 722 -41.70 1.63 -19.44
CA ASP A 722 -41.18 2.82 -18.76
C ASP A 722 -39.66 2.66 -18.54
N ASP A 723 -38.89 3.71 -18.86
CA ASP A 723 -37.43 3.70 -19.12
C ASP A 723 -36.50 3.44 -17.90
N ILE A 724 -36.87 2.58 -16.94
CA ILE A 724 -36.11 2.36 -15.69
C ILE A 724 -35.72 0.88 -15.48
N VAL A 725 -35.46 0.14 -16.56
CA VAL A 725 -34.74 -1.15 -16.46
C VAL A 725 -33.23 -0.88 -16.52
N VAL A 726 -32.59 -0.85 -15.34
CA VAL A 726 -31.11 -0.77 -15.26
C VAL A 726 -30.52 -2.10 -15.73
N ASN A 727 -30.17 -2.15 -17.02
CA ASN A 727 -29.71 -3.36 -17.67
C ASN A 727 -28.28 -3.74 -17.22
N LEU A 728 -28.19 -4.50 -16.12
CA LEU A 728 -26.96 -4.94 -15.47
C LEU A 728 -26.06 -5.85 -16.35
N SER A 729 -26.51 -6.24 -17.55
CA SER A 729 -25.72 -7.04 -18.50
C SER A 729 -24.55 -6.30 -19.16
N ASN A 730 -24.48 -4.96 -19.05
CA ASN A 730 -23.47 -4.12 -19.70
C ASN A 730 -22.31 -3.67 -18.78
N MET A 731 -22.15 -4.25 -17.59
CA MET A 731 -20.95 -4.05 -16.74
C MET A 731 -20.10 -5.32 -16.65
N ASN A 732 -19.25 -5.54 -17.66
CA ASN A 732 -18.13 -6.50 -17.68
C ASN A 732 -16.80 -5.75 -17.77
#